data_AF-A0A5C8C5H6-F1
#
_entry.id   AF-A0A5C8C5H6-F1
#
_cell.length_a   1.000
_cell.length_b   1.000
_cell.length_c   1.000
_cell.angle_alpha   90.00
_cell.angle_beta   90.00
_cell.angle_gamma   90.00
#
_symmetry.space_group_name_H-M   'P 1'
#
loop_
_entity.id
_entity.type
_entity.pdbx_description
1 polymer ?
#
loop_
_entity_poly.entity_id
_entity_poly.type
_entity_poly.pdbx_seq_one_letter_code
_entity_poly.pdbx_strand_id
1 'polypeptide(L)'
;MVKQRVQNARGRRAAALASAAAIVGTSFFVGMPTAMAAPDAITVTSLGLAGNAVAGVCEATTGAGNCTLRGALEIANASTNPDGVEITFASALSGTGKIVTTGGDVNSMYTSRVGNPAGNLNGAIGQNGARFLVDSDVPVSIDFTNLDGIDGQDWHATAGFYVKSDDVVLENLTTFRAAEAGIAVGGSNVDINDVNLSDTDTVWGEIGVAFLDGASDVTLNRVTSHSMYWANYAVDTAATVSNIRFNAVRSAGVHAWAHIDIEDGATVNGFVVDNSVLGASSETSPTHGFWMNPNITVTGLQFTNSQFLSPGQNGLFFEGSGQNLTNTRIVNSEFTGTGNNLPGYDAGNISRVIGNNTGTWNGLTFEDNTIDQAQAVKFGGTVRNATFVNNTFSNVNDPAFAALHLGNVSENITVANNEFDRIWAHDTIRVEGTSAENVVIEDNDIFNLTASVSRAAIGIYANGTGNRVRNNNMQQDISGAPGLPDHVDNHWAIWNEAQAATATDTIGWQITNNHIEGFGGKDRSQAPIVNNARGKLLVTGNTFGPHTRGGVTTDVEHSAFWFLWNVHDSLSNNTVQTFRAENVALDGTNATFTAVQPAPLIGNNAAVGPVTLHVYWTAADNAEVYLGAITDVNAGESVSIPATQTNGFIRLQTVDANGNTSQYSALDPDAPSQVPAAPSVGEVTEDTASGTGTPGANVVVRDESDEEVASVEVAPNGEWTVSGLQCETGYTVTQVVGGISSGETAFTTATCGSNAGPGDNGDGNGDGDGDGNGSDAGDDQKLDATGMPGGILGGVIAGILALMAAGAAFVASRNVARNI
;
A
#
# COMPACT_ATOMS: atom_id res chain seq x y z
N MET A 1 -6.71 11.45 24.06
CA MET A 1 -7.36 10.58 25.06
C MET A 1 -6.77 9.19 24.90
N VAL A 2 -5.81 8.84 25.77
CA VAL A 2 -5.06 7.58 25.72
C VAL A 2 -5.72 6.60 26.71
N LYS A 3 -6.15 5.43 26.23
CA LYS A 3 -6.03 4.10 26.90
C LYS A 3 -7.01 3.07 26.32
N GLN A 4 -6.52 1.82 26.30
CA GLN A 4 -7.20 0.51 26.11
C GLN A 4 -7.27 0.03 24.65
N ARG A 5 -6.72 -1.13 24.27
CA ARG A 5 -6.14 -2.29 24.98
C ARG A 5 -5.26 -3.08 24.00
N VAL A 6 -4.06 -3.44 24.45
CA VAL A 6 -3.28 -4.58 23.94
C VAL A 6 -2.98 -5.47 25.15
N GLN A 7 -2.87 -6.77 24.91
CA GLN A 7 -2.46 -7.89 25.78
C GLN A 7 -3.58 -8.67 26.49
N ASN A 8 -3.88 -9.86 25.96
CA ASN A 8 -3.48 -11.10 26.62
C ASN A 8 -3.51 -12.29 25.67
N ALA A 9 -2.33 -12.91 25.53
CA ALA A 9 -2.08 -14.12 24.77
C ALA A 9 -2.18 -15.38 25.68
N ARG A 10 -2.47 -16.50 25.03
CA ARG A 10 -2.08 -17.89 25.35
C ARG A 10 -2.61 -18.55 26.65
N GLY A 11 -3.47 -19.55 26.44
CA GLY A 11 -3.28 -20.88 27.02
C GLY A 11 -4.44 -21.42 27.86
N ARG A 12 -5.17 -22.42 27.34
CA ARG A 12 -5.41 -23.72 27.98
C ARG A 12 -6.26 -24.66 27.11
N ARG A 13 -5.82 -25.92 27.09
CA ARG A 13 -6.38 -27.08 26.40
C ARG A 13 -7.64 -27.62 27.10
N ALA A 14 -8.49 -28.26 26.28
CA ALA A 14 -9.21 -29.53 26.49
C ALA A 14 -10.58 -29.61 27.20
N ALA A 15 -11.36 -30.55 26.64
CA ALA A 15 -12.65 -31.18 27.02
C ALA A 15 -13.92 -30.32 26.77
N ALA A 16 -14.93 -30.64 25.93
CA ALA A 16 -15.56 -31.86 25.37
C ALA A 16 -17.06 -31.92 25.76
N LEU A 17 -17.83 -32.58 24.89
CA LEU A 17 -19.27 -32.89 24.89
C LEU A 17 -20.24 -31.76 24.48
N ALA A 18 -21.33 -31.95 23.74
CA ALA A 18 -21.89 -33.02 22.88
C ALA A 18 -23.37 -32.63 22.65
N SER A 19 -23.91 -32.66 21.42
CA SER A 19 -25.36 -32.68 21.12
C SER A 19 -25.53 -32.99 19.62
N ALA A 20 -25.68 -34.27 19.24
CA ALA A 20 -26.94 -35.00 19.04
C ALA A 20 -27.67 -34.60 17.73
N ALA A 21 -27.41 -35.37 16.66
CA ALA A 21 -28.18 -35.36 15.42
C ALA A 21 -29.26 -36.46 15.46
N ALA A 22 -30.48 -36.10 15.06
CA ALA A 22 -31.64 -36.99 14.98
C ALA A 22 -31.63 -37.78 13.66
N ILE A 23 -31.78 -39.11 13.77
CA ILE A 23 -31.89 -40.05 12.65
C ILE A 23 -33.37 -40.30 12.36
N VAL A 24 -33.82 -40.00 11.15
CA VAL A 24 -35.07 -40.51 10.58
C VAL A 24 -34.73 -41.80 9.83
N GLY A 25 -35.25 -42.91 10.32
CA GLY A 25 -35.03 -44.23 9.73
C GLY A 25 -35.88 -44.46 8.48
N THR A 26 -35.21 -44.81 7.39
CA THR A 26 -35.78 -45.61 6.31
C THR A 26 -34.87 -46.81 6.09
N SER A 27 -35.50 -47.97 6.12
CA SER A 27 -34.94 -49.32 6.06
C SER A 27 -34.13 -49.55 4.78
N PHE A 28 -32.80 -49.56 4.91
CA PHE A 28 -31.90 -50.21 3.97
C PHE A 28 -31.67 -51.66 4.42
N PHE A 29 -31.84 -52.60 3.51
CA PHE A 29 -31.42 -53.99 3.70
C PHE A 29 -29.96 -54.00 4.14
N VAL A 30 -29.70 -54.54 5.33
CA VAL A 30 -28.35 -54.83 5.82
C VAL A 30 -27.81 -55.98 4.97
N GLY A 31 -27.15 -55.63 3.87
CA GLY A 31 -26.09 -56.48 3.35
C GLY A 31 -25.03 -56.55 4.45
N MET A 32 -24.74 -57.75 4.92
CA MET A 32 -23.58 -57.96 5.80
C MET A 32 -22.36 -57.33 5.11
N PRO A 33 -21.51 -56.56 5.79
CA PRO A 33 -20.23 -56.19 5.20
C PRO A 33 -19.51 -57.51 4.92
N THR A 34 -19.31 -57.81 3.63
CA THR A 34 -18.24 -58.72 3.23
C THR A 34 -17.00 -58.23 3.96
N ALA A 35 -16.33 -59.11 4.71
CA ALA A 35 -15.03 -58.79 5.26
C ALA A 35 -14.18 -58.20 4.14
N MET A 36 -13.80 -56.93 4.25
CA MET A 36 -12.87 -56.32 3.31
C MET A 36 -11.61 -57.18 3.36
N ALA A 37 -11.15 -57.68 2.21
CA ALA A 37 -9.86 -58.33 2.20
C ALA A 37 -8.82 -57.24 2.48
N ALA A 38 -7.70 -57.62 3.08
CA ALA A 38 -6.60 -56.68 3.21
C ALA A 38 -5.96 -56.47 1.81
N PRO A 39 -5.31 -55.32 1.56
CA PRO A 39 -4.47 -55.18 0.38
C PRO A 39 -3.43 -56.30 0.31
N ASP A 40 -2.99 -56.63 -0.90
CA ASP A 40 -1.89 -57.58 -1.08
C ASP A 40 -0.59 -56.94 -0.59
N ALA A 41 -0.03 -57.46 0.50
CA ALA A 41 1.22 -56.96 1.06
C ALA A 41 2.44 -57.66 0.41
N ILE A 42 3.31 -56.87 -0.22
CA ILE A 42 4.53 -57.33 -0.88
C ILE A 42 5.74 -56.68 -0.19
N THR A 43 6.68 -57.48 0.30
CA THR A 43 7.92 -56.99 0.90
C THR A 43 9.10 -57.16 -0.05
N VAL A 44 9.74 -56.05 -0.42
CA VAL A 44 11.00 -56.01 -1.16
C VAL A 44 12.15 -56.43 -0.23
N THR A 45 12.91 -57.43 -0.65
CA THR A 45 14.02 -58.04 0.12
C THR A 45 15.37 -57.93 -0.59
N SER A 46 15.41 -57.37 -1.80
CA SER A 46 16.61 -57.25 -2.63
C SER A 46 16.69 -55.89 -3.34
N LEU A 47 17.89 -55.31 -3.40
CA LEU A 47 18.19 -54.06 -4.12
C LEU A 47 18.47 -54.27 -5.63
N GLY A 48 18.30 -55.49 -6.14
CA GLY A 48 18.53 -55.81 -7.56
C GLY A 48 17.47 -55.23 -8.51
N LEU A 49 17.73 -55.27 -9.82
CA LEU A 49 16.82 -54.78 -10.87
C LEU A 49 16.08 -55.88 -11.65
N ALA A 50 16.26 -57.15 -11.27
CA ALA A 50 15.62 -58.26 -11.96
C ALA A 50 14.09 -58.22 -11.80
N GLY A 51 13.34 -58.47 -12.88
CA GLY A 51 11.87 -58.59 -12.84
C GLY A 51 11.39 -59.96 -12.37
N ASN A 52 10.08 -60.10 -12.17
CA ASN A 52 9.39 -61.32 -11.74
C ASN A 52 9.24 -62.39 -12.85
N ALA A 53 9.60 -62.07 -14.09
CA ALA A 53 9.56 -63.01 -15.22
C ALA A 53 10.40 -64.29 -15.01
N VAL A 54 11.35 -64.28 -14.05
CA VAL A 54 12.04 -65.48 -13.58
C VAL A 54 11.30 -66.03 -12.37
N ALA A 55 10.66 -67.21 -12.51
CA ALA A 55 9.98 -67.88 -11.41
C ALA A 55 10.86 -67.91 -10.14
N GLY A 56 10.42 -67.27 -9.06
CA GLY A 56 11.11 -67.23 -7.76
C GLY A 56 11.76 -65.90 -7.37
N VAL A 57 11.62 -64.82 -8.14
CA VAL A 57 12.13 -63.48 -7.75
C VAL A 57 11.23 -62.86 -6.68
N CYS A 58 9.90 -62.91 -6.80
CA CYS A 58 8.98 -62.55 -5.72
C CYS A 58 7.95 -63.68 -5.51
N GLU A 59 7.99 -64.39 -4.38
CA GLU A 59 6.87 -65.28 -4.01
C GLU A 59 5.68 -64.42 -3.58
N ALA A 60 4.55 -64.61 -4.26
CA ALA A 60 3.40 -63.73 -4.25
C ALA A 60 2.65 -63.57 -2.90
N THR A 61 3.22 -63.95 -1.74
CA THR A 61 2.54 -63.83 -0.43
C THR A 61 3.36 -64.20 0.83
N THR A 62 4.64 -64.61 0.74
CA THR A 62 5.36 -65.21 1.90
C THR A 62 6.70 -64.56 2.27
N GLY A 63 7.24 -63.61 1.47
CA GLY A 63 8.55 -63.01 1.74
C GLY A 63 9.74 -63.99 1.60
N ALA A 64 9.52 -65.19 1.04
CA ALA A 64 10.59 -66.11 0.69
C ALA A 64 11.01 -65.87 -0.77
N GLY A 65 12.20 -65.29 -0.98
CA GLY A 65 12.73 -64.98 -2.32
C GLY A 65 13.52 -63.66 -2.37
N ASN A 66 14.30 -63.45 -3.43
CA ASN A 66 15.04 -62.20 -3.69
C ASN A 66 14.12 -61.16 -4.36
N CYS A 67 13.09 -60.68 -3.65
CA CYS A 67 12.08 -59.80 -4.23
C CYS A 67 12.64 -58.39 -4.43
N THR A 68 12.61 -57.92 -5.67
CA THR A 68 13.07 -56.59 -6.09
C THR A 68 11.87 -55.63 -6.20
N LEU A 69 12.12 -54.32 -6.21
CA LEU A 69 11.08 -53.32 -6.48
C LEU A 69 10.40 -53.55 -7.84
N ARG A 70 11.18 -53.85 -8.89
CA ARG A 70 10.62 -54.18 -10.22
C ARG A 70 9.68 -55.39 -10.15
N GLY A 71 10.09 -56.46 -9.47
CA GLY A 71 9.26 -57.66 -9.33
C GLY A 71 7.97 -57.39 -8.55
N ALA A 72 8.04 -56.58 -7.49
CA ALA A 72 6.88 -56.15 -6.72
C ALA A 72 5.90 -55.32 -7.58
N LEU A 73 6.40 -54.38 -8.37
CA LEU A 73 5.58 -53.57 -9.28
C LEU A 73 4.96 -54.40 -10.41
N GLU A 74 5.68 -55.38 -10.96
CA GLU A 74 5.10 -56.31 -11.95
C GLU A 74 3.95 -57.14 -11.36
N ILE A 75 4.00 -57.50 -10.07
CA ILE A 75 2.88 -58.13 -9.36
C ILE A 75 1.75 -57.12 -9.15
N ALA A 76 2.07 -55.90 -8.70
CA ALA A 76 1.07 -54.87 -8.43
C ALA A 76 0.27 -54.48 -9.68
N ASN A 77 0.96 -54.30 -10.81
CA ASN A 77 0.36 -53.98 -12.11
C ASN A 77 -0.50 -55.12 -12.66
N ALA A 78 -0.28 -56.36 -12.22
CA ALA A 78 -1.09 -57.52 -12.59
C ALA A 78 -2.17 -57.87 -11.54
N SER A 79 -2.23 -57.14 -10.42
CA SER A 79 -3.17 -57.45 -9.35
C SER A 79 -4.60 -57.14 -9.78
N THR A 80 -5.52 -57.94 -9.24
CA THR A 80 -6.97 -57.78 -9.40
C THR A 80 -7.66 -57.66 -8.04
N ASN A 81 -6.88 -57.51 -6.96
CA ASN A 81 -7.41 -57.34 -5.62
C ASN A 81 -7.99 -55.92 -5.48
N PRO A 82 -9.33 -55.76 -5.37
CA PRO A 82 -9.94 -54.44 -5.31
C PRO A 82 -9.56 -53.63 -4.07
N ASP A 83 -9.04 -54.29 -3.02
CA ASP A 83 -8.55 -53.64 -1.81
C ASP A 83 -7.11 -53.08 -1.97
N GLY A 84 -6.47 -53.32 -3.12
CA GLY A 84 -5.20 -52.71 -3.52
C GLY A 84 -3.95 -53.55 -3.21
N VAL A 85 -2.79 -52.93 -3.40
CA VAL A 85 -1.46 -53.54 -3.18
C VAL A 85 -0.60 -52.60 -2.35
N GLU A 86 0.04 -53.14 -1.32
CA GLU A 86 0.97 -52.42 -0.45
C GLU A 86 2.39 -52.99 -0.63
N ILE A 87 3.32 -52.14 -1.07
CA ILE A 87 4.73 -52.49 -1.26
C ILE A 87 5.56 -51.85 -0.15
N THR A 88 6.30 -52.66 0.60
CA THR A 88 7.17 -52.23 1.71
C THR A 88 8.59 -52.76 1.53
N PHE A 89 9.60 -52.15 2.16
CA PHE A 89 10.98 -52.67 2.17
C PHE A 89 11.31 -53.36 3.48
N ALA A 90 11.94 -54.53 3.39
CA ALA A 90 12.37 -55.29 4.55
C ALA A 90 13.35 -54.49 5.41
N SER A 91 13.20 -54.55 6.73
CA SER A 91 14.10 -53.86 7.68
C SER A 91 15.57 -54.25 7.53
N ALA A 92 15.85 -55.43 6.97
CA ALA A 92 17.20 -55.90 6.68
C ALA A 92 17.90 -55.12 5.55
N LEU A 93 17.17 -54.32 4.76
CA LEU A 93 17.73 -53.46 3.70
C LEU A 93 18.21 -52.10 4.22
N SER A 94 17.77 -51.67 5.41
CA SER A 94 18.16 -50.38 5.98
C SER A 94 19.66 -50.31 6.20
N GLY A 95 20.31 -49.26 5.69
CA GLY A 95 21.76 -49.05 5.78
C GLY A 95 22.60 -49.98 4.91
N THR A 96 21.98 -50.76 4.01
CA THR A 96 22.69 -51.71 3.13
C THR A 96 23.03 -51.13 1.76
N GLY A 97 22.47 -49.95 1.41
CA GLY A 97 22.72 -49.27 0.15
C GLY A 97 21.45 -48.87 -0.62
N LYS A 98 21.68 -48.36 -1.83
CA LYS A 98 20.65 -47.84 -2.74
C LYS A 98 20.29 -48.85 -3.82
N ILE A 99 19.10 -48.74 -4.40
CA ILE A 99 18.83 -49.35 -5.71
C ILE A 99 19.61 -48.56 -6.75
N VAL A 100 20.49 -49.23 -7.50
CA VAL A 100 21.31 -48.59 -8.54
C VAL A 100 20.75 -48.95 -9.91
N THR A 101 20.17 -47.99 -10.64
CA THR A 101 19.63 -48.23 -11.99
C THR A 101 20.72 -48.00 -13.05
N THR A 102 21.05 -49.06 -13.81
CA THR A 102 22.05 -49.08 -14.90
C THR A 102 21.54 -49.92 -16.07
N GLY A 103 22.21 -49.91 -17.23
CA GLY A 103 21.94 -50.85 -18.33
C GLY A 103 20.94 -50.39 -19.40
N GLY A 104 20.60 -49.10 -19.45
CA GLY A 104 19.71 -48.51 -20.46
C GLY A 104 18.30 -49.13 -20.49
N ASP A 105 17.66 -49.15 -21.65
CA ASP A 105 16.29 -49.65 -21.87
C ASP A 105 15.99 -51.04 -21.27
N VAL A 106 16.99 -51.92 -21.18
CA VAL A 106 16.82 -53.32 -20.71
C VAL A 106 16.29 -53.38 -19.28
N ASN A 107 16.59 -52.36 -18.48
CA ASN A 107 16.18 -52.26 -17.08
C ASN A 107 15.06 -51.23 -16.85
N SER A 108 14.37 -50.82 -17.92
CA SER A 108 13.17 -49.98 -17.85
C SER A 108 11.89 -50.82 -17.93
N MET A 109 10.90 -50.51 -17.10
CA MET A 109 9.57 -51.14 -17.17
C MET A 109 8.69 -50.55 -18.28
N TYR A 110 9.00 -49.32 -18.72
CA TYR A 110 8.35 -48.65 -19.83
C TYR A 110 9.42 -48.05 -20.74
N THR A 111 9.30 -48.24 -22.06
CA THR A 111 10.33 -47.82 -23.04
C THR A 111 9.81 -46.86 -24.10
N SER A 112 8.52 -46.50 -24.03
CA SER A 112 7.93 -45.47 -24.88
C SER A 112 8.04 -44.11 -24.20
N ARG A 113 7.97 -43.02 -24.97
CA ARG A 113 7.95 -41.66 -24.40
C ARG A 113 6.80 -41.49 -23.40
N VAL A 114 7.06 -40.83 -22.26
CA VAL A 114 6.05 -40.61 -21.19
C VAL A 114 5.27 -39.30 -21.38
N GLY A 115 5.92 -38.19 -21.71
CA GLY A 115 5.24 -36.91 -21.98
C GLY A 115 4.74 -36.69 -23.41
N ASN A 116 4.16 -35.52 -23.67
CA ASN A 116 3.62 -35.08 -24.96
C ASN A 116 4.71 -34.86 -26.02
N PRO A 117 4.69 -35.59 -27.16
CA PRO A 117 5.69 -35.44 -28.22
C PRO A 117 5.77 -34.06 -28.87
N ALA A 118 4.72 -33.25 -28.74
CA ALA A 118 4.66 -31.88 -29.26
C ALA A 118 5.35 -30.84 -28.37
N GLY A 119 5.71 -31.20 -27.13
CA GLY A 119 6.54 -30.37 -26.25
C GLY A 119 7.96 -30.19 -26.76
N ASN A 120 8.74 -29.35 -26.08
CA ASN A 120 10.11 -29.03 -26.48
C ASN A 120 10.87 -30.32 -26.90
N LEU A 121 11.19 -30.40 -28.20
CA LEU A 121 11.72 -31.60 -28.86
C LEU A 121 13.10 -32.02 -28.32
N ASN A 122 13.68 -31.24 -27.41
CA ASN A 122 14.95 -31.49 -26.76
C ASN A 122 14.89 -32.30 -25.44
N GLY A 123 13.73 -32.86 -25.04
CA GLY A 123 13.64 -33.84 -23.94
C GLY A 123 13.46 -33.28 -22.55
N ALA A 124 12.71 -34.01 -21.71
CA ALA A 124 12.88 -33.98 -20.24
C ALA A 124 11.90 -34.86 -19.47
N ILE A 125 10.77 -35.26 -20.05
CA ILE A 125 9.78 -36.08 -19.34
C ILE A 125 9.79 -37.51 -19.89
N GLY A 126 10.93 -38.19 -19.74
CA GLY A 126 11.10 -39.60 -20.08
C GLY A 126 11.13 -39.88 -21.57
N GLN A 127 12.13 -39.37 -22.33
CA GLN A 127 12.24 -39.61 -23.78
C GLN A 127 12.24 -41.11 -24.14
N ASN A 128 12.94 -41.91 -23.34
CA ASN A 128 13.13 -43.34 -23.50
C ASN A 128 12.31 -44.14 -22.47
N GLY A 129 11.26 -43.54 -21.91
CA GLY A 129 10.33 -44.19 -20.98
C GLY A 129 10.65 -44.03 -19.51
N ALA A 130 10.43 -45.06 -18.71
CA ALA A 130 10.55 -45.01 -17.26
C ALA A 130 11.17 -46.27 -16.66
N ARG A 131 11.99 -46.09 -15.60
CA ARG A 131 12.63 -47.19 -14.86
C ARG A 131 11.59 -48.06 -14.18
N PHE A 132 10.69 -47.42 -13.46
CA PHE A 132 9.59 -48.06 -12.75
C PHE A 132 8.25 -47.58 -13.33
N LEU A 133 7.32 -48.51 -13.52
CA LEU A 133 5.98 -48.24 -14.03
C LEU A 133 4.95 -48.68 -12.99
N VAL A 134 4.08 -47.77 -12.59
CA VAL A 134 2.85 -48.07 -11.85
C VAL A 134 1.68 -47.95 -12.84
N ASP A 135 1.19 -49.10 -13.30
CA ASP A 135 0.11 -49.26 -14.28
C ASP A 135 -0.76 -50.43 -13.84
N SER A 136 -1.40 -50.26 -12.68
CA SER A 136 -2.38 -51.15 -12.06
C SER A 136 -3.82 -50.62 -12.20
N ASP A 137 -4.78 -51.54 -12.25
CA ASP A 137 -6.23 -51.25 -12.21
C ASP A 137 -6.77 -51.13 -10.77
N VAL A 138 -5.92 -51.36 -9.76
CA VAL A 138 -6.26 -51.30 -8.32
C VAL A 138 -5.31 -50.34 -7.59
N PRO A 139 -5.69 -49.82 -6.41
CA PRO A 139 -4.84 -48.87 -5.66
C PRO A 139 -3.47 -49.46 -5.34
N VAL A 140 -2.42 -48.63 -5.41
CA VAL A 140 -1.03 -49.03 -5.11
C VAL A 140 -0.40 -48.08 -4.11
N SER A 141 0.08 -48.61 -2.99
CA SER A 141 0.89 -47.87 -2.02
C SER A 141 2.31 -48.41 -1.98
N ILE A 142 3.31 -47.52 -1.96
CA ILE A 142 4.72 -47.86 -1.84
C ILE A 142 5.33 -47.05 -0.69
N ASP A 143 5.66 -47.76 0.39
CA ASP A 143 6.41 -47.20 1.51
C ASP A 143 7.89 -47.56 1.38
N PHE A 144 8.72 -46.56 1.10
CA PHE A 144 10.16 -46.68 0.94
C PHE A 144 10.90 -46.72 2.28
N THR A 145 10.21 -46.80 3.42
CA THR A 145 10.82 -47.03 4.72
C THR A 145 11.75 -48.24 4.68
N ASN A 146 12.99 -48.07 5.16
CA ASN A 146 14.11 -49.02 5.09
C ASN A 146 14.91 -49.03 3.76
N LEU A 147 14.58 -48.19 2.78
CA LEU A 147 15.41 -47.97 1.60
C LEU A 147 16.29 -46.71 1.76
N ASP A 148 17.61 -46.85 1.59
CA ASP A 148 18.55 -45.71 1.69
C ASP A 148 18.48 -44.76 0.47
N GLY A 149 17.80 -45.18 -0.59
CA GLY A 149 17.50 -44.39 -1.77
C GLY A 149 17.54 -45.15 -3.09
N ILE A 150 17.32 -44.42 -4.17
CA ILE A 150 17.42 -44.89 -5.56
C ILE A 150 18.41 -43.97 -6.30
N ASP A 151 19.30 -44.57 -7.09
CA ASP A 151 20.39 -43.87 -7.77
C ASP A 151 20.52 -44.26 -9.25
N GLY A 152 20.24 -43.32 -10.15
CA GLY A 152 20.48 -43.45 -11.60
C GLY A 152 21.93 -43.13 -11.99
N GLN A 153 22.56 -44.02 -12.78
CA GLN A 153 24.00 -43.90 -13.11
C GLN A 153 24.37 -43.96 -14.60
N ASP A 154 23.42 -44.16 -15.53
CA ASP A 154 23.74 -44.49 -16.93
C ASP A 154 23.30 -43.45 -17.98
N TRP A 155 23.06 -42.18 -17.58
CA TRP A 155 22.69 -41.05 -18.48
C TRP A 155 21.52 -41.36 -19.41
N HIS A 156 20.67 -42.31 -19.04
CA HIS A 156 19.60 -42.74 -19.90
C HIS A 156 18.38 -41.84 -19.69
N ALA A 157 17.94 -41.17 -20.76
CA ALA A 157 16.83 -40.22 -20.81
C ALA A 157 15.48 -40.88 -20.45
N THR A 158 15.32 -41.28 -19.18
CA THR A 158 14.18 -42.03 -18.65
C THR A 158 13.71 -41.38 -17.37
N ALA A 159 12.39 -41.32 -17.21
CA ALA A 159 11.78 -41.00 -15.93
C ALA A 159 12.13 -42.08 -14.90
N GLY A 160 12.23 -41.67 -13.64
CA GLY A 160 12.41 -42.58 -12.52
C GLY A 160 11.18 -43.46 -12.33
N PHE A 161 10.07 -42.84 -11.96
CA PHE A 161 8.74 -43.46 -11.93
C PHE A 161 7.85 -42.86 -13.01
N TYR A 162 7.07 -43.70 -13.68
CA TYR A 162 5.87 -43.29 -14.37
C TYR A 162 4.66 -43.85 -13.63
N VAL A 163 3.88 -42.95 -13.02
CA VAL A 163 2.62 -43.23 -12.34
C VAL A 163 1.50 -43.00 -13.34
N LYS A 164 1.09 -44.06 -14.03
CA LYS A 164 0.03 -44.06 -15.04
C LYS A 164 -1.35 -44.30 -14.42
N SER A 165 -1.39 -45.01 -13.30
CA SER A 165 -2.62 -45.38 -12.58
C SER A 165 -3.16 -44.30 -11.65
N ASP A 166 -4.45 -44.41 -11.38
CA ASP A 166 -5.12 -43.71 -10.31
C ASP A 166 -4.85 -44.35 -8.93
N ASP A 167 -5.15 -43.63 -7.85
CA ASP A 167 -5.11 -44.11 -6.46
C ASP A 167 -3.72 -44.65 -6.04
N VAL A 168 -2.68 -43.82 -6.24
CA VAL A 168 -1.29 -44.21 -5.95
C VAL A 168 -0.71 -43.38 -4.80
N VAL A 169 -0.06 -44.05 -3.85
CA VAL A 169 0.67 -43.41 -2.74
C VAL A 169 2.15 -43.78 -2.82
N LEU A 170 3.02 -42.78 -2.82
CA LEU A 170 4.47 -42.93 -2.73
C LEU A 170 4.97 -42.21 -1.48
N GLU A 171 5.62 -42.92 -0.55
CA GLU A 171 6.02 -42.32 0.72
C GLU A 171 7.40 -42.72 1.27
N ASN A 172 8.02 -41.79 2.01
CA ASN A 172 9.26 -42.01 2.78
C ASN A 172 10.52 -42.30 1.94
N LEU A 173 10.61 -41.78 0.72
CA LEU A 173 11.80 -41.95 -0.13
C LEU A 173 12.88 -40.91 0.21
N THR A 174 13.90 -41.37 0.94
CA THR A 174 14.94 -40.50 1.56
C THR A 174 15.89 -39.82 0.58
N THR A 175 16.17 -40.44 -0.57
CA THR A 175 16.98 -39.85 -1.65
C THR A 175 16.66 -40.55 -2.96
N PHE A 176 16.33 -39.76 -3.97
CA PHE A 176 16.18 -40.24 -5.33
C PHE A 176 16.92 -39.35 -6.32
N ARG A 177 17.87 -39.93 -7.05
CA ARG A 177 18.47 -39.33 -8.23
C ARG A 177 17.98 -40.06 -9.48
N ALA A 178 17.15 -39.40 -10.27
CA ALA A 178 16.71 -39.86 -11.59
C ALA A 178 17.50 -39.16 -12.70
N ALA A 179 17.37 -39.64 -13.94
CA ALA A 179 18.15 -39.16 -15.07
C ALA A 179 17.43 -38.15 -15.98
N GLU A 180 16.12 -37.93 -15.81
CA GLU A 180 15.34 -36.88 -16.49
C GLU A 180 14.29 -36.36 -15.50
N ALA A 181 13.08 -36.93 -15.51
CA ALA A 181 12.06 -36.70 -14.48
C ALA A 181 12.23 -37.69 -13.32
N GLY A 182 12.15 -37.23 -12.08
CA GLY A 182 12.06 -38.10 -10.90
C GLY A 182 10.78 -38.94 -10.96
N ILE A 183 9.64 -38.26 -10.94
CA ILE A 183 8.31 -38.89 -10.98
C ILE A 183 7.47 -38.20 -12.05
N ALA A 184 7.00 -38.94 -13.03
CA ALA A 184 6.02 -38.48 -14.01
C ALA A 184 4.64 -39.04 -13.64
N VAL A 185 3.65 -38.17 -13.52
CA VAL A 185 2.29 -38.51 -13.06
C VAL A 185 1.29 -38.25 -14.18
N GLY A 186 0.60 -39.29 -14.62
CA GLY A 186 -0.53 -39.19 -15.55
C GLY A 186 -1.87 -39.68 -14.99
N GLY A 187 -1.86 -40.34 -13.82
CA GLY A 187 -3.07 -40.78 -13.13
C GLY A 187 -3.67 -39.74 -12.18
N SER A 188 -4.75 -40.14 -11.52
CA SER A 188 -5.58 -39.33 -10.63
C SER A 188 -5.48 -39.77 -9.17
N ASN A 189 -5.73 -38.87 -8.21
CA ASN A 189 -5.65 -39.18 -6.78
C ASN A 189 -4.30 -39.79 -6.38
N VAL A 190 -3.22 -39.05 -6.66
CA VAL A 190 -1.84 -39.49 -6.42
C VAL A 190 -1.23 -38.67 -5.28
N ASP A 191 -0.77 -39.35 -4.23
CA ASP A 191 -0.14 -38.73 -3.08
C ASP A 191 1.37 -39.05 -3.04
N ILE A 192 2.19 -38.01 -2.95
CA ILE A 192 3.65 -38.09 -2.83
C ILE A 192 4.06 -37.46 -1.50
N ASN A 193 4.44 -38.28 -0.52
CA ASN A 193 4.66 -37.86 0.87
C ASN A 193 6.10 -38.11 1.31
N ASP A 194 6.76 -37.10 1.90
CA ASP A 194 8.09 -37.27 2.51
C ASP A 194 9.14 -37.83 1.52
N VAL A 195 9.10 -37.34 0.27
CA VAL A 195 9.99 -37.75 -0.82
C VAL A 195 11.06 -36.68 -1.06
N ASN A 196 12.31 -37.11 -1.20
CA ASN A 196 13.45 -36.26 -1.53
C ASN A 196 14.04 -36.62 -2.91
N LEU A 197 13.73 -35.80 -3.90
CA LEU A 197 14.20 -35.88 -5.28
C LEU A 197 15.43 -34.97 -5.41
N SER A 198 16.64 -35.51 -5.30
CA SER A 198 17.83 -34.67 -5.20
C SER A 198 18.92 -35.12 -6.15
N ASP A 199 19.25 -34.23 -7.09
CA ASP A 199 20.47 -34.29 -7.89
C ASP A 199 21.29 -33.01 -7.66
N THR A 200 22.17 -33.04 -6.66
CA THR A 200 23.01 -31.88 -6.28
C THR A 200 24.32 -31.81 -7.05
N ASP A 201 24.71 -32.93 -7.67
CA ASP A 201 26.07 -33.16 -8.12
C ASP A 201 26.17 -33.26 -9.65
N THR A 202 25.03 -33.40 -10.34
CA THR A 202 24.96 -33.60 -11.77
C THR A 202 23.83 -32.79 -12.41
N VAL A 203 23.83 -32.70 -13.74
CA VAL A 203 22.79 -32.02 -14.52
C VAL A 203 21.77 -33.02 -15.10
N TRP A 204 21.64 -34.21 -14.50
CA TRP A 204 20.83 -35.29 -15.05
C TRP A 204 19.38 -35.20 -14.59
N GLY A 205 19.15 -34.91 -13.31
CA GLY A 205 17.83 -34.59 -12.80
C GLY A 205 17.37 -33.27 -13.41
N GLU A 206 16.58 -33.36 -14.47
CA GLU A 206 16.03 -32.19 -15.15
C GLU A 206 14.75 -31.74 -14.49
N ILE A 207 13.88 -32.68 -14.10
CA ILE A 207 12.59 -32.45 -13.47
C ILE A 207 12.46 -33.29 -12.20
N GLY A 208 11.99 -32.69 -11.10
CA GLY A 208 11.58 -33.46 -9.92
C GLY A 208 10.30 -34.24 -10.19
N VAL A 209 9.17 -33.53 -10.26
CA VAL A 209 7.85 -34.11 -10.60
C VAL A 209 7.28 -33.47 -11.87
N ALA A 210 6.88 -34.31 -12.83
CA ALA A 210 6.20 -33.88 -14.04
C ALA A 210 4.72 -34.29 -14.00
N PHE A 211 3.82 -33.35 -14.29
CA PHE A 211 2.38 -33.57 -14.41
C PHE A 211 2.01 -33.66 -15.89
N LEU A 212 1.55 -34.84 -16.28
CA LEU A 212 1.20 -35.17 -17.66
C LEU A 212 -0.28 -34.86 -17.93
N ASP A 213 -0.66 -34.92 -19.21
CA ASP A 213 -2.06 -34.79 -19.62
C ASP A 213 -2.95 -35.82 -18.91
N GLY A 214 -4.04 -35.34 -18.31
CA GLY A 214 -4.98 -36.15 -17.53
C GLY A 214 -4.69 -36.21 -16.03
N ALA A 215 -3.52 -35.77 -15.56
CA ALA A 215 -3.19 -35.80 -14.14
C ALA A 215 -4.19 -34.96 -13.31
N SER A 216 -4.78 -35.57 -12.28
CA SER A 216 -5.76 -34.89 -11.44
C SER A 216 -5.69 -35.28 -9.97
N ASP A 217 -6.07 -34.36 -9.08
CA ASP A 217 -6.09 -34.61 -7.63
C ASP A 217 -4.74 -35.12 -7.09
N VAL A 218 -3.64 -34.50 -7.53
CA VAL A 218 -2.27 -34.87 -7.12
C VAL A 218 -1.83 -34.02 -5.93
N THR A 219 -1.39 -34.66 -4.84
CA THR A 219 -0.88 -33.97 -3.64
C THR A 219 0.59 -34.28 -3.40
N LEU A 220 1.39 -33.23 -3.26
CA LEU A 220 2.79 -33.29 -2.86
C LEU A 220 2.89 -32.76 -1.44
N ASN A 221 3.35 -33.59 -0.50
CA ASN A 221 3.40 -33.25 0.91
C ASN A 221 4.83 -33.45 1.44
N ARG A 222 5.46 -32.36 1.89
CA ARG A 222 6.86 -32.38 2.38
C ARG A 222 7.83 -32.97 1.36
N VAL A 223 7.59 -32.70 0.08
CA VAL A 223 8.50 -33.07 -1.01
C VAL A 223 9.65 -32.07 -1.07
N THR A 224 10.87 -32.57 -1.06
CA THR A 224 12.07 -31.78 -1.37
C THR A 224 12.53 -32.14 -2.76
N SER A 225 12.76 -31.14 -3.60
CA SER A 225 13.29 -31.32 -4.94
C SER A 225 14.53 -30.45 -5.13
N HIS A 226 15.56 -31.03 -5.77
CA HIS A 226 16.72 -30.31 -6.24
C HIS A 226 17.08 -30.77 -7.64
N SER A 227 16.86 -29.89 -8.63
CA SER A 227 17.18 -30.09 -10.05
C SER A 227 18.24 -29.08 -10.46
N MET A 228 19.30 -29.47 -11.19
CA MET A 228 20.29 -28.49 -11.66
C MET A 228 20.00 -27.94 -13.05
N TYR A 229 18.99 -28.46 -13.77
CA TYR A 229 18.82 -28.17 -15.20
C TYR A 229 17.53 -27.43 -15.54
N TRP A 230 16.35 -28.05 -15.43
CA TRP A 230 15.10 -27.45 -15.94
C TRP A 230 14.16 -26.99 -14.82
N ALA A 231 13.45 -27.89 -14.16
CA ALA A 231 12.45 -27.51 -13.17
C ALA A 231 12.45 -28.45 -11.97
N ASN A 232 11.87 -28.02 -10.86
CA ASN A 232 11.58 -28.96 -9.77
C ASN A 232 10.21 -29.60 -9.98
N TYR A 233 9.26 -28.83 -10.52
CA TYR A 233 7.92 -29.27 -10.81
C TYR A 233 7.48 -28.70 -12.17
N ALA A 234 6.95 -29.53 -13.06
CA ALA A 234 6.58 -29.08 -14.41
C ALA A 234 5.23 -29.65 -14.83
N VAL A 235 4.35 -28.81 -15.40
CA VAL A 235 3.17 -29.25 -16.15
C VAL A 235 3.56 -29.36 -17.62
N ASP A 236 3.31 -30.52 -18.23
CA ASP A 236 3.73 -30.85 -19.59
C ASP A 236 3.01 -30.01 -20.66
N THR A 237 3.63 -29.92 -21.84
CA THR A 237 3.12 -29.12 -22.97
C THR A 237 1.73 -29.59 -23.39
N ALA A 238 0.82 -28.63 -23.56
CA ALA A 238 -0.58 -28.85 -23.94
C ALA A 238 -1.33 -29.85 -23.03
N ALA A 239 -0.83 -30.08 -21.81
CA ALA A 239 -1.50 -30.93 -20.85
C ALA A 239 -2.73 -30.24 -20.24
N THR A 240 -3.75 -31.03 -19.96
CA THR A 240 -4.87 -30.65 -19.10
C THR A 240 -4.71 -31.30 -17.73
N VAL A 241 -4.50 -30.49 -16.69
CA VAL A 241 -4.32 -30.97 -15.32
C VAL A 241 -5.28 -30.28 -14.36
N SER A 242 -5.62 -30.96 -13.26
CA SER A 242 -6.52 -30.36 -12.26
C SER A 242 -6.23 -30.74 -10.81
N ASN A 243 -6.57 -29.86 -9.89
CA ASN A 243 -6.44 -30.05 -8.44
C ASN A 243 -5.04 -30.49 -7.98
N ILE A 244 -3.99 -29.86 -8.51
CA ILE A 244 -2.61 -30.11 -8.10
C ILE A 244 -2.31 -29.30 -6.83
N ARG A 245 -1.84 -29.97 -5.78
CA ARG A 245 -1.57 -29.35 -4.47
C ARG A 245 -0.16 -29.60 -4.00
N PHE A 246 0.54 -28.54 -3.62
CA PHE A 246 1.84 -28.56 -2.97
C PHE A 246 1.65 -28.10 -1.54
N ASN A 247 2.08 -28.92 -0.59
CA ASN A 247 2.02 -28.63 0.83
C ASN A 247 3.41 -28.83 1.44
N ALA A 248 3.98 -27.74 1.97
CA ALA A 248 5.29 -27.75 2.61
C ALA A 248 6.41 -28.28 1.68
N VAL A 249 6.33 -28.00 0.39
CA VAL A 249 7.38 -28.40 -0.54
C VAL A 249 8.57 -27.46 -0.44
N ARG A 250 9.75 -28.00 -0.76
CA ARG A 250 10.98 -27.22 -0.86
C ARG A 250 11.63 -27.50 -2.19
N SER A 251 12.01 -26.45 -2.90
CA SER A 251 12.81 -26.57 -4.12
C SER A 251 14.10 -25.78 -4.01
N ALA A 252 15.17 -26.32 -4.57
CA ALA A 252 16.46 -25.65 -4.67
C ALA A 252 17.13 -26.04 -5.99
N GLY A 253 18.04 -25.20 -6.47
CA GLY A 253 18.77 -25.39 -7.71
C GLY A 253 17.85 -25.35 -8.92
N VAL A 254 18.27 -24.60 -9.94
CA VAL A 254 17.92 -24.75 -11.36
C VAL A 254 18.85 -23.80 -12.12
N HIS A 255 19.43 -24.24 -13.23
CA HIS A 255 20.11 -23.35 -14.17
C HIS A 255 19.13 -22.89 -15.27
N ALA A 256 18.69 -21.63 -15.19
CA ALA A 256 18.03 -20.84 -16.25
C ALA A 256 16.49 -20.83 -16.39
N TRP A 257 15.70 -21.71 -15.75
CA TRP A 257 14.23 -21.74 -15.91
C TRP A 257 13.48 -21.40 -14.62
N ALA A 258 12.73 -22.33 -14.00
CA ALA A 258 12.01 -22.09 -12.75
C ALA A 258 11.91 -23.28 -11.80
N HIS A 259 11.58 -23.03 -10.53
CA HIS A 259 11.21 -24.10 -9.61
C HIS A 259 9.90 -24.79 -10.01
N ILE A 260 8.89 -24.00 -10.40
CA ILE A 260 7.64 -24.50 -10.96
C ILE A 260 7.51 -23.96 -12.38
N ASP A 261 7.26 -24.85 -13.34
CA ASP A 261 7.07 -24.51 -14.74
C ASP A 261 5.72 -25.01 -15.25
N ILE A 262 5.04 -24.20 -16.05
CA ILE A 262 3.86 -24.60 -16.81
C ILE A 262 4.16 -24.37 -18.28
N GLU A 263 4.16 -25.46 -19.04
CA GLU A 263 4.54 -25.48 -20.45
C GLU A 263 3.45 -24.96 -21.40
N ASP A 264 3.90 -24.65 -22.62
CA ASP A 264 3.09 -24.05 -23.69
C ASP A 264 1.73 -24.73 -23.87
N GLY A 265 0.67 -23.92 -23.94
CA GLY A 265 -0.67 -24.38 -24.29
C GLY A 265 -1.38 -25.22 -23.23
N ALA A 266 -0.81 -25.37 -22.03
CA ALA A 266 -1.43 -26.13 -20.94
C ALA A 266 -2.74 -25.48 -20.45
N THR A 267 -3.65 -26.33 -19.96
CA THR A 267 -4.88 -25.94 -19.27
C THR A 267 -4.85 -26.46 -17.84
N VAL A 268 -4.90 -25.55 -16.87
CA VAL A 268 -4.74 -25.88 -15.44
C VAL A 268 -5.95 -25.42 -14.65
N ASN A 269 -6.59 -26.33 -13.92
CA ASN A 269 -7.74 -26.02 -13.08
C ASN A 269 -7.52 -26.44 -11.63
N GLY A 270 -7.26 -25.49 -10.73
CA GLY A 270 -6.92 -25.74 -9.34
C GLY A 270 -5.46 -26.13 -9.19
N PHE A 271 -4.61 -25.14 -8.90
CA PHE A 271 -3.18 -25.33 -8.69
C PHE A 271 -2.78 -24.54 -7.44
N VAL A 272 -2.49 -25.25 -6.35
CA VAL A 272 -2.34 -24.65 -5.02
C VAL A 272 -0.96 -24.94 -4.47
N VAL A 273 -0.20 -23.89 -4.18
CA VAL A 273 1.09 -23.95 -3.50
C VAL A 273 0.93 -23.33 -2.13
N ASP A 274 1.01 -24.15 -1.08
CA ASP A 274 0.81 -23.73 0.30
C ASP A 274 2.01 -24.06 1.19
N ASN A 275 2.35 -23.15 2.10
CA ASN A 275 3.38 -23.32 3.13
C ASN A 275 4.75 -23.77 2.55
N SER A 276 5.08 -23.34 1.33
CA SER A 276 6.19 -23.88 0.56
C SER A 276 7.33 -22.87 0.38
N VAL A 277 8.54 -23.38 0.13
CA VAL A 277 9.73 -22.55 -0.12
C VAL A 277 10.26 -22.85 -1.52
N LEU A 278 10.23 -21.83 -2.38
CA LEU A 278 10.71 -21.91 -3.76
C LEU A 278 12.04 -21.16 -3.87
N GLY A 279 13.13 -21.93 -3.83
CA GLY A 279 14.50 -21.43 -3.95
C GLY A 279 15.25 -21.37 -2.63
N ALA A 280 16.50 -20.93 -2.71
CA ALA A 280 17.34 -20.71 -1.54
C ALA A 280 18.26 -19.50 -1.72
N SER A 281 18.54 -18.79 -0.63
CA SER A 281 19.42 -17.62 -0.64
C SER A 281 20.87 -17.93 -1.02
N SER A 282 21.28 -19.20 -0.90
CA SER A 282 22.62 -19.70 -1.26
C SER A 282 22.74 -20.13 -2.71
N GLU A 283 21.70 -20.03 -3.53
CA GLU A 283 21.76 -20.45 -4.94
C GLU A 283 22.77 -19.60 -5.72
N THR A 284 23.75 -20.28 -6.32
CA THR A 284 24.82 -19.65 -7.12
C THR A 284 24.44 -19.44 -8.58
N SER A 285 23.38 -20.13 -9.05
CA SER A 285 22.76 -19.96 -10.37
C SER A 285 21.26 -19.85 -10.13
N PRO A 286 20.75 -18.66 -9.82
CA PRO A 286 19.37 -18.51 -9.42
C PRO A 286 18.39 -18.64 -10.59
N THR A 287 17.16 -19.00 -10.25
CA THR A 287 16.08 -19.32 -11.17
C THR A 287 14.81 -18.55 -10.83
N HIS A 288 13.81 -18.57 -11.71
CA HIS A 288 12.51 -18.01 -11.38
C HIS A 288 11.78 -18.87 -10.35
N GLY A 289 10.98 -18.25 -9.48
CA GLY A 289 10.12 -19.00 -8.58
C GLY A 289 9.09 -19.84 -9.34
N PHE A 290 8.50 -19.21 -10.35
CA PHE A 290 7.45 -19.79 -11.18
C PHE A 290 7.57 -19.24 -12.61
N TRP A 291 7.46 -20.11 -13.60
CA TRP A 291 7.46 -19.78 -15.03
C TRP A 291 6.13 -20.20 -15.67
N MET A 292 5.58 -19.30 -16.50
CA MET A 292 4.39 -19.57 -17.29
C MET A 292 4.66 -19.26 -18.75
N ASN A 293 4.68 -20.30 -19.57
CA ASN A 293 4.86 -20.21 -21.01
C ASN A 293 3.65 -19.58 -21.75
N PRO A 294 3.77 -19.30 -23.06
CA PRO A 294 2.67 -18.82 -23.90
C PRO A 294 1.39 -19.67 -23.92
N ASN A 295 0.27 -19.00 -24.22
CA ASN A 295 -1.03 -19.63 -24.52
C ASN A 295 -1.64 -20.52 -23.42
N ILE A 296 -1.29 -20.26 -22.16
CA ILE A 296 -1.78 -21.04 -21.01
C ILE A 296 -3.11 -20.50 -20.50
N THR A 297 -4.01 -21.40 -20.10
CA THR A 297 -5.23 -21.05 -19.36
C THR A 297 -5.17 -21.64 -17.95
N VAL A 298 -5.28 -20.78 -16.93
CA VAL A 298 -5.29 -21.20 -15.52
C VAL A 298 -6.52 -20.67 -14.80
N THR A 299 -7.23 -21.56 -14.10
CA THR A 299 -8.28 -21.19 -13.15
C THR A 299 -7.91 -21.66 -11.75
N GLY A 300 -8.00 -20.77 -10.76
CA GLY A 300 -7.75 -21.12 -9.36
C GLY A 300 -6.28 -21.39 -9.01
N LEU A 301 -5.36 -20.60 -9.58
CA LEU A 301 -3.95 -20.58 -9.16
C LEU A 301 -3.82 -19.95 -7.78
N GLN A 302 -3.14 -20.61 -6.85
CA GLN A 302 -2.98 -20.11 -5.49
C GLN A 302 -1.54 -20.26 -5.01
N PHE A 303 -0.98 -19.17 -4.50
CA PHE A 303 0.24 -19.16 -3.69
C PHE A 303 -0.13 -18.60 -2.33
N THR A 304 -0.07 -19.45 -1.30
CA THR A 304 -0.44 -19.09 0.07
C THR A 304 0.65 -19.45 1.05
N ASN A 305 0.91 -18.59 2.03
CA ASN A 305 1.87 -18.86 3.11
C ASN A 305 3.26 -19.29 2.60
N SER A 306 3.66 -18.84 1.41
CA SER A 306 4.81 -19.38 0.69
C SER A 306 5.89 -18.34 0.50
N GLN A 307 7.13 -18.81 0.41
CA GLN A 307 8.31 -17.96 0.29
C GLN A 307 9.01 -18.19 -1.05
N PHE A 308 9.33 -17.09 -1.73
CA PHE A 308 10.03 -17.06 -3.01
C PHE A 308 11.41 -16.45 -2.80
N LEU A 309 12.45 -17.24 -3.09
CA LEU A 309 13.86 -16.88 -2.90
C LEU A 309 14.59 -17.00 -4.24
N SER A 310 14.40 -16.01 -5.11
CA SER A 310 14.90 -16.00 -6.51
C SER A 310 15.88 -14.85 -6.76
N PRO A 311 17.09 -14.85 -6.16
CA PRO A 311 18.01 -13.71 -6.27
C PRO A 311 18.39 -13.47 -7.75
N GLY A 312 18.36 -12.23 -8.23
CA GLY A 312 18.64 -11.88 -9.62
C GLY A 312 17.61 -12.36 -10.65
N GLN A 313 16.53 -13.05 -10.24
CA GLN A 313 15.48 -13.55 -11.13
C GLN A 313 14.09 -13.15 -10.65
N ASN A 314 13.07 -13.31 -11.49
CA ASN A 314 11.70 -12.97 -11.10
C ASN A 314 11.10 -14.01 -10.15
N GLY A 315 10.26 -13.57 -9.21
CA GLY A 315 9.42 -14.47 -8.41
C GLY A 315 8.46 -15.24 -9.31
N LEU A 316 7.63 -14.51 -10.06
CA LEU A 316 6.74 -15.04 -11.09
C LEU A 316 7.11 -14.45 -12.46
N PHE A 317 7.44 -15.31 -13.42
CA PHE A 317 7.77 -14.93 -14.79
C PHE A 317 6.74 -15.45 -15.79
N PHE A 318 6.44 -14.62 -16.78
CA PHE A 318 5.50 -14.92 -17.85
C PHE A 318 6.21 -14.71 -19.19
N GLU A 319 6.24 -15.74 -20.02
CA GLU A 319 6.89 -15.68 -21.33
C GLU A 319 5.87 -15.44 -22.44
N GLY A 320 6.17 -14.52 -23.36
CA GLY A 320 5.31 -14.26 -24.51
C GLY A 320 3.91 -13.75 -24.13
N SER A 321 2.88 -14.30 -24.78
CA SER A 321 1.50 -13.81 -24.68
C SER A 321 0.49 -14.96 -24.65
N GLY A 322 -0.78 -14.64 -24.39
CA GLY A 322 -1.88 -15.61 -24.45
C GLY A 322 -2.21 -16.27 -23.11
N GLN A 323 -1.60 -15.82 -22.01
CA GLN A 323 -1.94 -16.30 -20.67
C GLN A 323 -3.29 -15.73 -20.21
N ASN A 324 -4.18 -16.59 -19.76
CA ASN A 324 -5.47 -16.23 -19.18
C ASN A 324 -5.60 -16.84 -17.78
N LEU A 325 -5.62 -15.98 -16.76
CA LEU A 325 -5.70 -16.35 -15.36
C LEU A 325 -7.03 -15.89 -14.77
N THR A 326 -7.76 -16.82 -14.16
CA THR A 326 -9.03 -16.55 -13.48
C THR A 326 -8.97 -17.02 -12.03
N ASN A 327 -9.42 -16.19 -11.10
CA ASN A 327 -9.46 -16.48 -9.66
C ASN A 327 -8.08 -16.82 -9.06
N THR A 328 -7.05 -16.04 -9.42
CA THR A 328 -5.71 -16.21 -8.85
C THR A 328 -5.62 -15.59 -7.46
N ARG A 329 -4.97 -16.29 -6.53
CA ARG A 329 -4.73 -15.80 -5.16
C ARG A 329 -3.25 -15.85 -4.84
N ILE A 330 -2.68 -14.72 -4.47
CA ILE A 330 -1.32 -14.60 -3.92
C ILE A 330 -1.50 -13.94 -2.56
N VAL A 331 -1.46 -14.76 -1.51
CA VAL A 331 -1.89 -14.34 -0.17
C VAL A 331 -0.87 -14.75 0.89
N ASN A 332 -0.56 -13.84 1.81
CA ASN A 332 0.36 -14.09 2.92
C ASN A 332 1.68 -14.74 2.45
N SER A 333 2.20 -14.29 1.31
CA SER A 333 3.42 -14.83 0.70
C SER A 333 4.55 -13.81 0.76
N GLU A 334 5.77 -14.32 0.81
CA GLU A 334 6.99 -13.53 0.96
C GLU A 334 7.84 -13.62 -0.31
N PHE A 335 8.16 -12.47 -0.89
CA PHE A 335 9.10 -12.33 -1.99
C PHE A 335 10.31 -11.56 -1.46
N THR A 336 11.38 -12.28 -1.11
CA THR A 336 12.51 -11.70 -0.39
C THR A 336 13.83 -11.96 -1.10
N GLY A 337 14.55 -10.89 -1.46
CA GLY A 337 15.93 -10.95 -1.94
C GLY A 337 16.95 -11.19 -0.82
N THR A 338 18.21 -11.42 -1.19
CA THR A 338 19.33 -11.72 -0.29
C THR A 338 20.21 -10.52 0.07
N GLY A 339 19.94 -9.34 -0.50
CA GLY A 339 20.32 -8.05 0.10
C GLY A 339 21.83 -7.74 0.22
N ASN A 340 22.64 -7.94 -0.83
CA ASN A 340 23.98 -7.34 -0.85
C ASN A 340 23.93 -5.94 -1.47
N ASN A 341 23.67 -4.94 -0.61
CA ASN A 341 23.80 -3.51 -0.88
C ASN A 341 25.24 -3.15 -1.31
N LEU A 342 25.54 -3.17 -2.62
CA LEU A 342 26.62 -2.39 -3.19
C LEU A 342 26.03 -1.38 -4.18
N PRO A 343 26.46 -0.10 -4.15
CA PRO A 343 25.99 0.88 -5.12
C PRO A 343 26.41 0.43 -6.52
N GLY A 344 25.45 0.01 -7.33
CA GLY A 344 25.64 -0.18 -8.76
C GLY A 344 25.21 -1.52 -9.37
N TYR A 345 24.91 -2.59 -8.62
CA TYR A 345 24.39 -3.86 -9.22
C TYR A 345 23.61 -4.76 -8.22
N ASP A 346 22.35 -5.06 -8.59
CA ASP A 346 21.28 -5.83 -7.90
C ASP A 346 21.50 -7.36 -7.78
N ALA A 347 22.72 -7.86 -7.58
CA ALA A 347 22.98 -9.31 -7.66
C ALA A 347 22.26 -10.16 -6.57
N GLY A 348 21.69 -9.53 -5.53
CA GLY A 348 20.93 -10.21 -4.47
C GLY A 348 19.42 -9.98 -4.49
N ASN A 349 18.90 -9.05 -5.30
CA ASN A 349 17.48 -8.69 -5.27
C ASN A 349 16.66 -9.63 -6.15
N ILE A 350 15.42 -9.92 -5.79
CA ILE A 350 14.48 -10.54 -6.76
C ILE A 350 14.31 -9.55 -7.92
N SER A 351 14.60 -9.98 -9.15
CA SER A 351 14.60 -9.09 -10.32
C SER A 351 13.24 -8.48 -10.58
N ARG A 352 12.11 -9.15 -10.33
CA ARG A 352 10.75 -8.58 -10.20
C ARG A 352 9.89 -9.60 -9.49
N VAL A 353 8.96 -9.17 -8.65
CA VAL A 353 7.99 -10.10 -8.06
C VAL A 353 7.10 -10.69 -9.15
N ILE A 354 6.64 -9.84 -10.07
CA ILE A 354 5.93 -10.25 -11.29
C ILE A 354 6.59 -9.58 -12.49
N GLY A 355 7.19 -10.40 -13.35
CA GLY A 355 7.97 -9.97 -14.51
C GLY A 355 7.38 -10.41 -15.84
N ASN A 356 7.57 -9.58 -16.87
CA ASN A 356 7.23 -9.84 -18.29
C ASN A 356 5.77 -10.29 -18.55
N ASN A 357 4.85 -9.92 -17.67
CA ASN A 357 3.45 -10.32 -17.78
C ASN A 357 2.68 -9.43 -18.77
N THR A 358 2.13 -10.05 -19.82
CA THR A 358 1.13 -9.43 -20.74
C THR A 358 -0.23 -10.13 -20.69
N GLY A 359 -0.42 -11.04 -19.72
CA GLY A 359 -1.58 -11.90 -19.60
C GLY A 359 -2.86 -11.16 -19.16
N THR A 360 -3.97 -11.88 -19.21
CA THR A 360 -5.25 -11.41 -18.66
C THR A 360 -5.46 -12.00 -17.27
N TRP A 361 -5.74 -11.15 -16.30
CA TRP A 361 -6.06 -11.49 -14.92
C TRP A 361 -7.50 -11.08 -14.64
N ASN A 362 -8.32 -12.03 -14.20
CA ASN A 362 -9.70 -11.77 -13.80
C ASN A 362 -9.98 -12.40 -12.44
N GLY A 363 -10.30 -11.58 -11.43
CA GLY A 363 -10.46 -12.08 -10.06
C GLY A 363 -9.13 -12.33 -9.37
N LEU A 364 -8.19 -11.38 -9.43
CA LEU A 364 -6.90 -11.48 -8.75
C LEU A 364 -7.02 -10.98 -7.30
N THR A 365 -6.61 -11.81 -6.34
CA THR A 365 -6.42 -11.43 -4.94
C THR A 365 -4.92 -11.39 -4.65
N PHE A 366 -4.38 -10.20 -4.39
CA PHE A 366 -2.98 -9.99 -4.00
C PHE A 366 -2.96 -9.33 -2.61
N GLU A 367 -2.96 -10.13 -1.56
CA GLU A 367 -3.23 -9.65 -0.19
C GLU A 367 -2.24 -10.14 0.86
N ASP A 368 -1.98 -9.30 1.86
CA ASP A 368 -1.12 -9.62 3.01
C ASP A 368 0.30 -10.09 2.63
N ASN A 369 0.82 -9.71 1.46
CA ASN A 369 2.13 -10.16 1.00
C ASN A 369 3.26 -9.24 1.48
N THR A 370 4.44 -9.82 1.66
CA THR A 370 5.68 -9.08 1.92
C THR A 370 6.56 -9.09 0.68
N ILE A 371 6.93 -7.92 0.20
CA ILE A 371 7.84 -7.69 -0.93
C ILE A 371 9.04 -6.94 -0.38
N ASP A 372 10.18 -7.60 -0.25
CA ASP A 372 11.39 -7.02 0.32
C ASP A 372 12.64 -7.32 -0.50
N GLN A 373 13.53 -6.35 -0.67
CA GLN A 373 14.76 -6.49 -1.47
C GLN A 373 14.44 -7.05 -2.87
N ALA A 374 13.46 -6.46 -3.53
CA ALA A 374 12.95 -6.88 -4.83
C ALA A 374 12.82 -5.68 -5.77
N GLN A 375 12.70 -5.92 -7.07
CA GLN A 375 12.20 -4.90 -7.99
C GLN A 375 10.65 -5.02 -8.12
N ALA A 376 10.07 -4.35 -9.13
CA ALA A 376 8.64 -4.11 -9.25
C ALA A 376 7.70 -5.34 -9.21
N VAL A 377 6.46 -5.11 -8.78
CA VAL A 377 5.29 -5.93 -9.12
C VAL A 377 4.63 -5.31 -10.36
N LYS A 378 4.82 -5.94 -11.54
CA LYS A 378 4.34 -5.38 -12.81
C LYS A 378 3.31 -6.27 -13.50
N PHE A 379 2.12 -5.70 -13.72
CA PHE A 379 1.10 -6.26 -14.60
C PHE A 379 1.07 -5.47 -15.91
N GLY A 380 1.69 -5.97 -16.98
CA GLY A 380 1.70 -5.30 -18.28
C GLY A 380 0.47 -5.60 -19.16
N GLY A 381 -0.34 -6.59 -18.77
CA GLY A 381 -1.53 -7.04 -19.49
C GLY A 381 -2.83 -6.46 -18.94
N THR A 382 -3.92 -7.21 -19.04
CA THR A 382 -5.24 -6.77 -18.56
C THR A 382 -5.48 -7.27 -17.14
N VAL A 383 -5.92 -6.39 -16.24
CA VAL A 383 -6.29 -6.74 -14.86
C VAL A 383 -7.72 -6.31 -14.59
N ARG A 384 -8.56 -7.27 -14.17
CA ARG A 384 -9.97 -7.06 -13.84
C ARG A 384 -10.32 -7.65 -12.49
N ASN A 385 -11.24 -6.99 -11.78
CA ASN A 385 -11.84 -7.48 -10.54
C ASN A 385 -10.76 -7.90 -9.54
N ALA A 386 -9.82 -6.98 -9.26
CA ALA A 386 -8.60 -7.31 -8.53
C ALA A 386 -8.46 -6.51 -7.23
N THR A 387 -7.86 -7.13 -6.23
CA THR A 387 -7.52 -6.49 -4.94
C THR A 387 -6.02 -6.56 -4.70
N PHE A 388 -5.45 -5.44 -4.26
CA PHE A 388 -4.08 -5.28 -3.78
C PHE A 388 -4.17 -4.69 -2.38
N VAL A 389 -4.29 -5.54 -1.36
CA VAL A 389 -4.67 -5.09 0.00
C VAL A 389 -3.69 -5.57 1.07
N ASN A 390 -3.34 -4.72 2.03
CA ASN A 390 -2.49 -5.05 3.18
C ASN A 390 -1.09 -5.59 2.82
N ASN A 391 -0.55 -5.25 1.64
CA ASN A 391 0.80 -5.67 1.28
C ASN A 391 1.84 -4.69 1.83
N THR A 392 3.02 -5.22 2.16
CA THR A 392 4.18 -4.42 2.56
C THR A 392 5.23 -4.49 1.46
N PHE A 393 5.65 -3.33 0.98
CA PHE A 393 6.73 -3.15 0.01
C PHE A 393 7.88 -2.43 0.70
N SER A 394 9.01 -3.10 0.89
CA SER A 394 10.19 -2.52 1.51
C SER A 394 11.43 -2.68 0.64
N ASN A 395 12.27 -1.64 0.60
CA ASN A 395 13.55 -1.68 -0.14
C ASN A 395 13.38 -2.06 -1.62
N VAL A 396 12.32 -1.59 -2.27
CA VAL A 396 12.05 -1.89 -3.68
C VAL A 396 12.92 -1.01 -4.57
N ASN A 397 13.67 -1.60 -5.49
CA ASN A 397 14.56 -0.88 -6.42
C ASN A 397 14.31 -1.28 -7.88
N ASP A 398 13.54 -0.49 -8.64
CA ASP A 398 13.34 -0.69 -10.08
C ASP A 398 13.40 0.64 -10.83
N PRO A 399 14.53 1.02 -11.44
CA PRO A 399 14.63 2.30 -12.14
C PRO A 399 13.76 2.37 -13.41
N ALA A 400 13.22 1.24 -13.89
CA ALA A 400 12.44 1.17 -15.13
C ALA A 400 10.91 1.16 -14.90
N PHE A 401 10.43 0.76 -13.73
CA PHE A 401 9.00 0.59 -13.46
C PHE A 401 8.61 1.10 -12.08
N ALA A 402 7.30 1.21 -11.83
CA ALA A 402 6.79 1.53 -10.50
C ALA A 402 6.85 0.32 -9.57
N ALA A 403 6.88 0.53 -8.25
CA ALA A 403 6.87 -0.57 -7.28
C ALA A 403 5.63 -1.46 -7.44
N LEU A 404 4.46 -0.84 -7.60
CA LEU A 404 3.24 -1.49 -8.08
C LEU A 404 2.79 -0.84 -9.40
N HIS A 405 2.79 -1.62 -10.47
CA HIS A 405 2.49 -1.14 -11.81
C HIS A 405 1.31 -1.90 -12.44
N LEU A 406 0.21 -1.17 -12.66
CA LEU A 406 -0.97 -1.61 -13.40
C LEU A 406 -0.93 -1.05 -14.82
N GLY A 407 -0.75 -1.93 -15.79
CA GLY A 407 -0.59 -1.60 -17.22
C GLY A 407 -1.83 -1.92 -18.06
N ASN A 408 -1.76 -1.52 -19.34
CA ASN A 408 -2.73 -1.76 -20.42
C ASN A 408 -4.22 -1.52 -20.08
N VAL A 409 -4.92 -2.45 -19.44
CA VAL A 409 -6.35 -2.31 -19.08
C VAL A 409 -6.51 -2.63 -17.61
N SER A 410 -7.06 -1.68 -16.85
CA SER A 410 -7.33 -1.80 -15.42
C SER A 410 -8.82 -1.59 -15.14
N GLU A 411 -9.53 -2.59 -14.60
CA GLU A 411 -10.99 -2.51 -14.39
C GLU A 411 -11.41 -3.09 -13.04
N ASN A 412 -12.19 -2.35 -12.25
CA ASN A 412 -12.67 -2.76 -10.93
C ASN A 412 -11.52 -3.23 -10.02
N ILE A 413 -10.54 -2.33 -9.80
CA ILE A 413 -9.34 -2.62 -9.02
C ILE A 413 -9.34 -1.79 -7.74
N THR A 414 -9.03 -2.43 -6.61
CA THR A 414 -8.78 -1.74 -5.34
C THR A 414 -7.34 -1.94 -4.91
N VAL A 415 -6.61 -0.85 -4.66
CA VAL A 415 -5.27 -0.82 -4.07
C VAL A 415 -5.40 -0.12 -2.72
N ALA A 416 -5.46 -0.89 -1.63
CA ALA A 416 -5.78 -0.33 -0.31
C ALA A 416 -4.96 -0.85 0.86
N ASN A 417 -4.74 0.00 1.87
CA ASN A 417 -4.06 -0.37 3.12
C ASN A 417 -2.66 -0.99 2.91
N ASN A 418 -1.97 -0.65 1.83
CA ASN A 418 -0.61 -1.11 1.61
C ASN A 418 0.40 -0.16 2.25
N GLU A 419 1.52 -0.72 2.67
CA GLU A 419 2.66 0.00 3.22
C GLU A 419 3.80 0.00 2.20
N PHE A 420 4.31 1.18 1.84
CA PHE A 420 5.46 1.34 0.96
C PHE A 420 6.56 2.11 1.70
N ASP A 421 7.66 1.41 2.01
CA ASP A 421 8.81 1.96 2.71
C ASP A 421 10.07 1.84 1.86
N ARG A 422 10.80 2.95 1.72
CA ARG A 422 12.10 3.01 1.04
C ARG A 422 12.02 2.45 -0.39
N ILE A 423 11.25 3.15 -1.20
CA ILE A 423 11.06 2.83 -2.61
C ILE A 423 12.02 3.66 -3.46
N TRP A 424 12.80 2.95 -4.30
CA TRP A 424 13.65 3.50 -5.35
C TRP A 424 13.17 2.99 -6.72
N ALA A 425 11.98 3.42 -7.11
CA ALA A 425 11.34 3.02 -8.35
C ALA A 425 11.07 4.23 -9.26
N HIS A 426 10.49 4.03 -10.45
CA HIS A 426 10.06 5.16 -11.29
C HIS A 426 8.87 5.94 -10.70
N ASP A 427 7.92 5.21 -10.11
CA ASP A 427 6.80 5.72 -9.30
C ASP A 427 6.54 4.70 -8.16
N THR A 428 5.76 5.03 -7.12
CA THR A 428 5.38 3.99 -6.14
C THR A 428 4.22 3.17 -6.66
N ILE A 429 3.09 3.83 -6.96
CA ILE A 429 1.93 3.23 -7.60
C ILE A 429 1.73 3.89 -8.95
N ARG A 430 1.58 3.09 -10.01
CA ARG A 430 1.35 3.58 -11.37
C ARG A 430 0.20 2.88 -12.04
N VAL A 431 -0.70 3.67 -12.62
CA VAL A 431 -1.78 3.21 -13.48
C VAL A 431 -1.56 3.77 -14.88
N GLU A 432 -1.16 2.92 -15.82
CA GLU A 432 -0.89 3.28 -17.21
C GLU A 432 -1.60 2.35 -18.19
N GLY A 433 -1.76 2.81 -19.43
CA GLY A 433 -2.25 1.96 -20.52
C GLY A 433 -3.39 2.61 -21.31
N THR A 434 -4.18 1.74 -21.93
CA THR A 434 -5.29 2.11 -22.81
C THR A 434 -6.54 2.53 -22.05
N SER A 435 -6.81 1.97 -20.86
CA SER A 435 -7.97 2.36 -20.06
C SER A 435 -7.86 1.99 -18.57
N ALA A 436 -8.50 2.79 -17.72
CA ALA A 436 -8.73 2.54 -16.31
C ALA A 436 -10.20 2.82 -15.93
N GLU A 437 -10.92 1.83 -15.40
CA GLU A 437 -12.31 1.98 -14.97
C GLU A 437 -12.50 1.44 -13.55
N ASN A 438 -13.12 2.25 -12.68
CA ASN A 438 -13.34 1.91 -11.27
C ASN A 438 -12.07 1.45 -10.53
N VAL A 439 -10.92 2.10 -10.83
CA VAL A 439 -9.67 1.90 -10.11
C VAL A 439 -9.64 2.81 -8.89
N VAL A 440 -9.45 2.22 -7.70
CA VAL A 440 -9.44 2.94 -6.43
C VAL A 440 -8.11 2.71 -5.72
N ILE A 441 -7.38 3.78 -5.43
CA ILE A 441 -6.13 3.78 -4.68
C ILE A 441 -6.39 4.52 -3.36
N GLU A 442 -6.47 3.78 -2.25
CA GLU A 442 -6.93 4.34 -0.99
C GLU A 442 -6.25 3.85 0.28
N ASP A 443 -6.21 4.70 1.29
CA ASP A 443 -5.76 4.32 2.64
C ASP A 443 -4.36 3.67 2.64
N ASN A 444 -3.49 4.00 1.67
CA ASN A 444 -2.11 3.48 1.62
C ASN A 444 -1.16 4.43 2.37
N ASP A 445 -0.18 3.85 3.04
CA ASP A 445 0.94 4.56 3.68
C ASP A 445 2.17 4.45 2.77
N ILE A 446 2.65 5.60 2.30
CA ILE A 446 3.80 5.69 1.38
C ILE A 446 4.85 6.61 2.01
N PHE A 447 5.98 6.05 2.42
CA PHE A 447 7.02 6.81 3.11
C PHE A 447 8.46 6.45 2.71
N ASN A 448 9.40 7.31 3.12
CA ASN A 448 10.84 7.20 2.86
C ASN A 448 11.19 7.06 1.36
N LEU A 449 10.42 7.70 0.50
CA LEU A 449 10.65 7.69 -0.95
C LEU A 449 11.99 8.32 -1.32
N THR A 450 12.80 7.63 -2.12
CA THR A 450 14.14 8.08 -2.54
C THR A 450 14.23 8.16 -4.07
N ALA A 451 14.31 9.36 -4.64
CA ALA A 451 14.52 9.56 -6.08
C ALA A 451 15.97 9.88 -6.47
N SER A 452 16.63 8.98 -7.22
CA SER A 452 17.52 9.45 -8.30
C SER A 452 16.80 9.52 -9.66
N VAL A 453 15.61 8.90 -9.76
CA VAL A 453 14.80 8.74 -10.99
C VAL A 453 13.28 8.88 -10.78
N SER A 454 12.77 8.84 -9.53
CA SER A 454 11.33 8.78 -9.26
C SER A 454 10.61 10.08 -9.63
N ARG A 455 9.44 9.96 -10.30
CA ARG A 455 8.59 11.08 -10.70
C ARG A 455 7.52 11.39 -9.66
N ALA A 456 6.72 10.40 -9.24
CA ALA A 456 5.65 10.60 -8.26
C ALA A 456 5.46 9.44 -7.28
N ALA A 457 4.85 9.71 -6.11
CA ALA A 457 4.33 8.63 -5.27
C ALA A 457 3.20 7.89 -6.02
N ILE A 458 2.25 8.62 -6.60
CA ILE A 458 1.17 8.06 -7.42
C ILE A 458 1.17 8.69 -8.81
N GLY A 459 1.34 7.85 -9.83
CA GLY A 459 1.30 8.24 -11.25
C GLY A 459 0.02 7.76 -11.95
N ILE A 460 -0.74 8.70 -12.51
CA ILE A 460 -1.99 8.45 -13.24
C ILE A 460 -1.78 8.80 -14.71
N TYR A 461 -1.80 7.79 -15.57
CA TYR A 461 -1.56 7.94 -17.02
C TYR A 461 -2.68 7.33 -17.88
N ALA A 462 -3.50 6.46 -17.32
CA ALA A 462 -4.61 5.82 -18.05
C ALA A 462 -5.89 6.65 -17.98
N ASN A 463 -6.52 6.87 -19.13
CA ASN A 463 -7.83 7.50 -19.24
C ASN A 463 -8.93 6.53 -18.77
N GLY A 464 -10.05 7.05 -18.29
CA GLY A 464 -11.27 6.24 -18.17
C GLY A 464 -12.26 6.86 -17.19
N THR A 465 -12.96 6.08 -16.38
CA THR A 465 -14.08 6.59 -15.56
C THR A 465 -14.17 5.94 -14.18
N GLY A 466 -14.74 6.67 -13.22
CA GLY A 466 -15.00 6.14 -11.88
C GLY A 466 -13.76 5.92 -11.01
N ASN A 467 -12.59 6.41 -11.42
CA ASN A 467 -11.32 6.18 -10.73
C ASN A 467 -11.10 7.19 -9.59
N ARG A 468 -10.41 6.76 -8.53
CA ARG A 468 -10.23 7.56 -7.30
C ARG A 468 -8.85 7.34 -6.67
N VAL A 469 -8.22 8.41 -6.23
CA VAL A 469 -7.06 8.41 -5.34
C VAL A 469 -7.47 9.14 -4.06
N ARG A 470 -7.63 8.41 -2.95
CA ARG A 470 -8.15 9.01 -1.73
C ARG A 470 -7.54 8.53 -0.44
N ASN A 471 -7.51 9.37 0.59
CA ASN A 471 -7.09 8.98 1.94
C ASN A 471 -5.68 8.37 2.05
N ASN A 472 -4.81 8.55 1.04
CA ASN A 472 -3.45 8.04 1.12
C ASN A 472 -2.60 9.00 1.95
N ASN A 473 -1.68 8.45 2.72
CA ASN A 473 -0.70 9.18 3.49
C ASN A 473 0.65 9.06 2.80
N MET A 474 1.17 10.18 2.28
CA MET A 474 2.39 10.23 1.50
C MET A 474 3.40 11.13 2.19
N GLN A 475 4.53 10.57 2.61
CA GLN A 475 5.59 11.28 3.31
C GLN A 475 6.95 11.04 2.67
N GLN A 476 7.58 12.09 2.17
CA GLN A 476 8.96 12.01 1.72
C GLN A 476 9.92 12.26 2.88
N ASP A 477 10.94 11.41 3.03
CA ASP A 477 12.04 11.70 3.97
C ASP A 477 12.94 12.78 3.37
N ILE A 478 12.92 13.94 4.01
CA ILE A 478 13.76 15.09 3.69
C ILE A 478 14.84 15.33 4.75
N SER A 479 14.83 14.53 5.82
CA SER A 479 15.83 14.62 6.88
C SER A 479 17.09 13.92 6.39
N GLY A 480 18.25 14.56 6.53
CA GLY A 480 19.52 14.08 5.98
C GLY A 480 20.02 12.80 6.67
N ALA A 481 19.35 11.67 6.45
CA ALA A 481 19.86 10.36 6.81
C ALA A 481 21.27 10.21 6.19
N PRO A 482 22.28 9.79 6.98
CA PRO A 482 23.65 9.71 6.51
C PRO A 482 23.74 8.69 5.39
N GLY A 483 23.82 9.16 4.14
CA GLY A 483 23.90 8.30 2.95
C GLY A 483 23.02 8.72 1.78
N LEU A 484 22.02 9.58 1.97
CA LEU A 484 21.23 10.12 0.86
C LEU A 484 22.04 11.22 0.13
N PRO A 485 22.26 11.10 -1.19
CA PRO A 485 22.94 12.16 -1.95
C PRO A 485 22.15 13.48 -1.89
N ASP A 486 22.85 14.62 -1.82
CA ASP A 486 22.26 15.97 -1.67
C ASP A 486 21.25 16.40 -2.76
N HIS A 487 21.08 15.59 -3.82
CA HIS A 487 20.27 15.83 -5.02
C HIS A 487 19.06 14.89 -5.17
N VAL A 488 18.73 14.10 -4.14
CA VAL A 488 17.63 13.12 -4.19
C VAL A 488 16.37 13.72 -3.56
N ASP A 489 15.44 14.15 -4.40
CA ASP A 489 14.13 14.71 -4.02
C ASP A 489 13.08 14.20 -5.02
N ASN A 490 11.95 13.66 -4.54
CA ASN A 490 10.82 13.39 -5.42
C ASN A 490 10.03 14.67 -5.64
N HIS A 491 9.82 15.01 -6.91
CA HIS A 491 9.18 16.27 -7.24
C HIS A 491 7.68 16.28 -6.89
N TRP A 492 6.99 15.14 -7.04
CA TRP A 492 5.53 15.08 -7.00
C TRP A 492 5.01 14.01 -6.03
N ALA A 493 3.96 14.31 -5.28
CA ALA A 493 3.18 13.30 -4.60
C ALA A 493 2.25 12.60 -5.59
N ILE A 494 1.53 13.39 -6.40
CA ILE A 494 0.61 12.87 -7.41
C ILE A 494 0.83 13.56 -8.75
N TRP A 495 0.98 12.77 -9.81
CA TRP A 495 1.09 13.24 -11.17
C TRP A 495 -0.03 12.65 -12.04
N ASN A 496 -0.88 13.52 -12.60
CA ASN A 496 -1.96 13.13 -13.50
C ASN A 496 -1.68 13.58 -14.95
N GLU A 497 -1.79 12.64 -15.88
CA GLU A 497 -1.75 12.83 -17.34
C GLU A 497 -2.96 12.21 -18.05
N ALA A 498 -3.93 11.65 -17.32
CA ALA A 498 -5.14 11.09 -17.92
C ALA A 498 -6.00 12.18 -18.58
N GLN A 499 -6.29 12.03 -19.87
CA GLN A 499 -6.94 13.03 -20.71
C GLN A 499 -8.45 12.77 -20.84
N ALA A 500 -9.24 13.85 -20.81
CA ALA A 500 -10.61 13.86 -21.30
C ALA A 500 -10.68 14.25 -22.79
N ALA A 501 -11.82 14.00 -23.43
CA ALA A 501 -12.02 14.34 -24.84
C ALA A 501 -11.98 15.86 -25.08
N THR A 502 -12.64 16.63 -24.21
CA THR A 502 -12.66 18.10 -24.23
C THR A 502 -12.32 18.68 -22.86
N ALA A 503 -12.02 19.99 -22.81
CA ALA A 503 -11.72 20.68 -21.55
C ALA A 503 -12.92 20.74 -20.59
N THR A 504 -14.15 20.54 -21.08
CA THR A 504 -15.38 20.57 -20.28
C THR A 504 -15.82 19.21 -19.76
N ASP A 505 -15.23 18.13 -20.28
CA ASP A 505 -15.51 16.76 -19.86
C ASP A 505 -14.73 16.40 -18.60
N THR A 506 -15.24 15.46 -17.81
CA THR A 506 -14.49 14.91 -16.68
C THR A 506 -13.37 13.99 -17.16
N ILE A 507 -12.20 14.09 -16.52
CA ILE A 507 -11.06 13.17 -16.73
C ILE A 507 -11.39 11.75 -16.26
N GLY A 508 -12.40 11.60 -15.40
CA GLY A 508 -12.84 10.32 -14.84
C GLY A 508 -11.95 9.80 -13.71
N TRP A 509 -11.08 10.67 -13.20
CA TRP A 509 -10.32 10.51 -11.96
C TRP A 509 -10.76 11.55 -10.92
N GLN A 510 -10.55 11.24 -9.65
CA GLN A 510 -10.71 12.15 -8.51
C GLN A 510 -9.53 11.99 -7.56
N ILE A 511 -9.03 13.10 -6.99
CA ILE A 511 -7.92 13.11 -6.03
C ILE A 511 -8.40 13.78 -4.75
N THR A 512 -8.69 13.01 -3.70
CA THR A 512 -9.40 13.56 -2.54
C THR A 512 -8.84 13.11 -1.20
N ASN A 513 -8.81 13.99 -0.20
CA ASN A 513 -8.53 13.62 1.20
C ASN A 513 -7.17 12.94 1.43
N ASN A 514 -6.17 13.14 0.56
CA ASN A 514 -4.83 12.60 0.78
C ASN A 514 -4.04 13.51 1.74
N HIS A 515 -3.13 12.95 2.53
CA HIS A 515 -2.15 13.68 3.32
C HIS A 515 -0.79 13.64 2.62
N ILE A 516 -0.17 14.81 2.42
CA ILE A 516 1.05 14.96 1.64
C ILE A 516 2.09 15.75 2.43
N GLU A 517 3.23 15.13 2.71
CA GLU A 517 4.33 15.73 3.47
C GLU A 517 5.68 15.61 2.75
N GLY A 518 6.44 16.71 2.72
CA GLY A 518 7.83 16.72 2.25
C GLY A 518 8.04 16.77 0.73
N PHE A 519 6.98 16.97 -0.06
CA PHE A 519 7.05 17.05 -1.54
C PHE A 519 7.19 18.51 -2.04
N GLY A 520 7.56 18.67 -3.32
CA GLY A 520 7.59 19.96 -4.03
C GLY A 520 8.99 20.49 -4.39
N GLY A 521 10.03 19.64 -4.34
CA GLY A 521 11.39 20.02 -4.73
C GLY A 521 12.18 20.78 -3.66
N LYS A 522 13.45 20.43 -3.47
CA LYS A 522 14.39 21.09 -2.55
C LYS A 522 14.63 22.57 -2.89
N ASP A 523 14.35 22.97 -4.12
CA ASP A 523 14.42 24.36 -4.58
C ASP A 523 13.05 25.03 -4.72
N ARG A 524 11.97 24.36 -4.27
CA ARG A 524 10.57 24.75 -4.51
C ARG A 524 10.26 24.81 -6.00
N SER A 525 10.78 23.89 -6.79
CA SER A 525 10.70 23.98 -8.25
C SER A 525 9.34 23.58 -8.81
N GLN A 526 8.54 22.78 -8.09
CA GLN A 526 7.30 22.18 -8.61
C GLN A 526 6.23 21.89 -7.53
N ALA A 527 4.98 21.76 -7.96
CA ALA A 527 3.81 21.49 -7.13
C ALA A 527 3.74 20.04 -6.67
N PRO A 528 3.31 19.74 -5.43
CA PRO A 528 3.14 18.37 -4.96
C PRO A 528 2.05 17.60 -5.72
N ILE A 529 0.99 18.27 -6.18
CA ILE A 529 -0.03 17.68 -7.07
C ILE A 529 0.06 18.37 -8.43
N VAL A 530 0.23 17.58 -9.49
CA VAL A 530 0.25 18.08 -10.87
C VAL A 530 -0.88 17.46 -11.67
N ASN A 531 -1.67 18.32 -12.30
CA ASN A 531 -2.68 17.95 -13.29
C ASN A 531 -2.23 18.44 -14.67
N ASN A 532 -1.58 17.54 -15.41
CA ASN A 532 -1.13 17.76 -16.79
C ASN A 532 -2.11 17.14 -17.79
N ALA A 533 -3.38 17.54 -17.71
CA ALA A 533 -4.43 16.91 -18.49
C ALA A 533 -5.57 17.85 -18.89
N ARG A 534 -6.07 17.66 -20.11
CA ARG A 534 -7.29 18.29 -20.58
C ARG A 534 -8.50 17.70 -19.84
N GLY A 535 -9.34 18.58 -19.29
CA GLY A 535 -10.62 18.21 -18.68
C GLY A 535 -10.74 18.59 -17.21
N LYS A 536 -11.87 18.20 -16.61
CA LYS A 536 -12.21 18.44 -15.20
C LYS A 536 -11.68 17.30 -14.33
N LEU A 537 -10.84 17.66 -13.37
CA LEU A 537 -10.32 16.79 -12.32
C LEU A 537 -10.78 17.35 -10.98
N LEU A 538 -11.56 16.54 -10.23
CA LEU A 538 -11.92 16.90 -8.87
C LEU A 538 -10.69 16.69 -7.97
N VAL A 539 -10.20 17.78 -7.36
CA VAL A 539 -9.09 17.74 -6.39
C VAL A 539 -9.56 18.42 -5.11
N THR A 540 -9.83 17.69 -4.02
CA THR A 540 -10.46 18.30 -2.83
C THR A 540 -10.07 17.62 -1.53
N GLY A 541 -9.98 18.37 -0.43
CA GLY A 541 -9.72 17.84 0.91
C GLY A 541 -8.30 17.30 1.13
N ASN A 542 -7.38 17.48 0.17
CA ASN A 542 -5.99 17.07 0.35
C ASN A 542 -5.29 18.04 1.30
N THR A 543 -4.50 17.52 2.24
CA THR A 543 -3.80 18.33 3.25
C THR A 543 -2.30 18.24 3.06
N PHE A 544 -1.61 19.31 3.41
CA PHE A 544 -0.16 19.40 3.32
C PHE A 544 0.52 19.52 4.69
N GLY A 545 1.60 18.79 4.91
CA GLY A 545 2.40 18.91 6.13
C GLY A 545 3.39 20.10 6.11
N PRO A 546 4.07 20.36 7.26
CA PRO A 546 4.93 21.53 7.44
C PRO A 546 6.08 21.64 6.42
N HIS A 547 6.53 20.51 5.89
CA HIS A 547 7.68 20.49 4.99
C HIS A 547 7.30 20.36 3.52
N THR A 548 6.00 20.28 3.21
CA THR A 548 5.54 20.38 1.84
C THR A 548 5.73 21.80 1.31
N ARG A 549 6.35 21.88 0.13
CA ARG A 549 6.80 23.15 -0.45
C ARG A 549 5.84 23.59 -1.54
N GLY A 550 4.83 24.37 -1.14
CA GLY A 550 3.97 25.13 -2.04
C GLY A 550 4.13 26.64 -1.87
N GLY A 551 3.69 27.41 -2.86
CA GLY A 551 3.86 28.85 -2.95
C GLY A 551 3.14 29.59 -1.84
N VAL A 552 3.84 30.56 -1.24
CA VAL A 552 3.34 31.46 -0.18
C VAL A 552 3.12 32.89 -0.67
N THR A 553 3.36 33.15 -1.96
CA THR A 553 3.26 34.51 -2.52
C THR A 553 1.85 34.76 -3.07
N THR A 554 1.44 36.02 -3.14
CA THR A 554 0.09 36.41 -3.57
C THR A 554 -0.10 36.45 -5.08
N ASP A 555 1.00 36.38 -5.84
CA ASP A 555 1.05 37.05 -7.14
C ASP A 555 0.66 36.18 -8.35
N VAL A 556 0.64 34.84 -8.25
CA VAL A 556 0.47 34.02 -9.46
C VAL A 556 -0.11 32.59 -9.21
N GLU A 557 -1.43 32.48 -9.02
CA GLU A 557 -2.19 31.20 -9.01
C GLU A 557 -2.27 30.54 -10.41
N HIS A 558 -1.15 30.44 -11.12
CA HIS A 558 -1.00 29.66 -12.36
C HIS A 558 0.41 29.07 -12.53
N SER A 559 1.29 29.27 -11.55
CA SER A 559 2.68 28.83 -11.64
C SER A 559 2.85 27.39 -11.13
N ALA A 560 3.93 26.73 -11.58
CA ALA A 560 4.31 25.40 -11.12
C ALA A 560 4.66 25.34 -9.61
N PHE A 561 4.67 26.48 -8.91
CA PHE A 561 5.10 26.56 -7.53
C PHE A 561 3.96 26.39 -6.52
N TRP A 562 2.72 26.17 -6.96
CA TRP A 562 1.54 26.06 -6.08
C TRP A 562 1.34 24.65 -5.51
N PHE A 563 0.41 24.47 -4.58
CA PHE A 563 0.09 23.14 -4.04
C PHE A 563 -0.62 22.22 -5.06
N LEU A 564 -1.33 22.82 -6.02
CA LEU A 564 -1.85 22.16 -7.20
C LEU A 564 -1.40 22.95 -8.43
N TRP A 565 -0.83 22.26 -9.42
CA TRP A 565 -0.53 22.86 -10.71
C TRP A 565 -1.45 22.28 -11.79
N ASN A 566 -2.36 23.12 -12.29
CA ASN A 566 -3.14 22.83 -13.51
C ASN A 566 -2.30 23.28 -14.72
N VAL A 567 -1.68 22.34 -15.43
CA VAL A 567 -0.78 22.66 -16.55
C VAL A 567 -1.60 23.12 -17.75
N HIS A 568 -1.14 24.17 -18.45
CA HIS A 568 -1.80 24.80 -19.60
C HIS A 568 -3.09 25.57 -19.26
N ASP A 569 -2.96 26.90 -19.25
CA ASP A 569 -3.85 27.99 -18.81
C ASP A 569 -5.29 28.06 -19.39
N SER A 570 -5.88 26.94 -19.81
CA SER A 570 -7.29 26.83 -20.25
C SER A 570 -7.78 25.40 -20.44
N LEU A 571 -6.91 24.38 -20.35
CA LEU A 571 -7.29 22.99 -20.61
C LEU A 571 -7.51 22.18 -19.34
N SER A 572 -6.64 22.36 -18.36
CA SER A 572 -6.68 21.65 -17.08
C SER A 572 -7.61 22.38 -16.11
N ASN A 573 -8.74 21.77 -15.75
CA ASN A 573 -9.77 22.36 -14.89
C ASN A 573 -10.29 23.73 -15.34
N ASN A 574 -10.15 24.06 -16.64
CA ASN A 574 -10.44 25.39 -17.18
C ASN A 574 -9.77 26.55 -16.37
N THR A 575 -8.72 26.24 -15.61
CA THR A 575 -7.96 27.17 -14.76
C THR A 575 -8.84 28.19 -14.02
N VAL A 576 -9.85 27.72 -13.30
CA VAL A 576 -10.73 28.61 -12.54
C VAL A 576 -10.00 29.32 -11.39
N GLN A 577 -10.27 30.61 -11.24
CA GLN A 577 -9.71 31.50 -10.23
C GLN A 577 -10.26 31.13 -8.84
N THR A 578 -9.36 30.93 -7.88
CA THR A 578 -9.72 30.54 -6.51
C THR A 578 -10.37 31.70 -5.77
N PHE A 579 -11.42 31.42 -4.98
CA PHE A 579 -11.95 32.35 -3.99
C PHE A 579 -10.94 32.59 -2.86
N ARG A 580 -11.04 33.74 -2.20
CA ARG A 580 -10.20 34.14 -1.07
C ARG A 580 -11.03 34.29 0.20
N ALA A 581 -10.42 33.96 1.34
CA ALA A 581 -10.98 34.23 2.64
C ALA A 581 -10.46 35.59 3.12
N GLU A 582 -11.36 36.56 3.29
CA GLU A 582 -11.05 37.87 3.86
C GLU A 582 -11.78 38.03 5.21
N ASN A 583 -11.33 38.97 6.05
CA ASN A 583 -11.90 39.22 7.38
C ASN A 583 -11.99 37.93 8.24
N VAL A 584 -10.94 37.12 8.19
CA VAL A 584 -10.87 35.81 8.85
C VAL A 584 -10.88 36.00 10.37
N ALA A 585 -11.75 35.28 11.07
CA ALA A 585 -11.80 35.20 12.53
C ALA A 585 -11.77 33.74 12.99
N LEU A 586 -10.92 33.44 14.00
CA LEU A 586 -10.74 32.13 14.60
C LEU A 586 -11.02 32.20 16.11
N ASP A 587 -12.19 31.72 16.55
CA ASP A 587 -12.66 31.86 17.94
C ASP A 587 -12.43 30.60 18.82
N GLY A 588 -11.84 29.54 18.25
CA GLY A 588 -11.64 28.24 18.92
C GLY A 588 -12.85 27.31 18.87
N THR A 589 -13.95 27.72 18.25
CA THR A 589 -15.14 26.92 17.94
C THR A 589 -15.44 26.91 16.44
N ASN A 590 -15.32 28.06 15.78
CA ASN A 590 -15.56 28.26 14.35
C ASN A 590 -14.45 29.11 13.72
N ALA A 591 -14.29 28.91 12.41
CA ALA A 591 -13.65 29.86 11.51
C ALA A 591 -14.73 30.61 10.73
N THR A 592 -14.73 31.94 10.83
CA THR A 592 -15.62 32.82 10.06
C THR A 592 -14.81 33.67 9.08
N PHE A 593 -15.31 33.86 7.86
CA PHE A 593 -14.66 34.71 6.86
C PHE A 593 -15.65 35.20 5.80
N THR A 594 -15.30 36.24 5.08
CA THR A 594 -15.98 36.68 3.86
C THR A 594 -15.38 35.97 2.64
N ALA A 595 -16.22 35.29 1.87
CA ALA A 595 -15.81 34.60 0.65
C ALA A 595 -15.72 35.59 -0.52
N VAL A 596 -14.52 35.93 -0.98
CA VAL A 596 -14.32 36.94 -2.03
C VAL A 596 -13.87 36.28 -3.34
N GLN A 597 -14.50 36.67 -4.44
CA GLN A 597 -14.03 36.32 -5.79
C GLN A 597 -13.06 37.40 -6.28
N PRO A 598 -11.75 37.14 -6.34
CA PRO A 598 -10.80 38.11 -6.85
C PRO A 598 -10.95 38.27 -8.36
N ALA A 599 -10.41 39.37 -8.90
CA ALA A 599 -10.28 39.54 -10.34
C ALA A 599 -9.44 38.37 -10.93
N PRO A 600 -9.84 37.77 -12.07
CA PRO A 600 -9.07 36.69 -12.66
C PRO A 600 -7.65 37.14 -13.03
N LEU A 601 -6.66 36.36 -12.62
CA LEU A 601 -5.28 36.53 -13.08
C LEU A 601 -5.15 36.08 -14.54
N ILE A 602 -4.08 36.51 -15.21
CA ILE A 602 -3.75 36.04 -16.56
C ILE A 602 -3.71 34.50 -16.55
N GLY A 603 -4.42 33.88 -17.50
CA GLY A 603 -4.50 32.43 -17.62
C GLY A 603 -5.58 31.77 -16.77
N ASN A 604 -6.27 32.51 -15.89
CA ASN A 604 -7.38 31.99 -15.10
C ASN A 604 -8.74 32.53 -15.58
N ASN A 605 -9.79 31.71 -15.43
CA ASN A 605 -11.18 32.10 -15.66
C ASN A 605 -11.87 32.45 -14.34
N ALA A 606 -12.86 33.35 -14.37
CA ALA A 606 -13.71 33.58 -13.21
C ALA A 606 -14.47 32.29 -12.84
N ALA A 607 -14.43 31.89 -11.57
CA ALA A 607 -15.26 30.79 -11.07
C ALA A 607 -16.76 31.12 -11.23
N VAL A 608 -17.53 30.15 -11.70
CA VAL A 608 -18.98 30.27 -11.90
C VAL A 608 -19.70 29.91 -10.60
N GLY A 609 -20.45 30.86 -10.03
CA GLY A 609 -21.19 30.67 -8.79
C GLY A 609 -22.60 30.06 -8.99
N PRO A 610 -23.24 29.63 -7.88
CA PRO A 610 -22.65 29.53 -6.54
C PRO A 610 -21.58 28.43 -6.48
N VAL A 611 -20.58 28.59 -5.62
CA VAL A 611 -19.42 27.70 -5.54
C VAL A 611 -19.46 26.80 -4.30
N THR A 612 -18.71 25.71 -4.32
CA THR A 612 -18.34 24.96 -3.12
C THR A 612 -16.94 25.35 -2.67
N LEU A 613 -16.81 25.78 -1.42
CA LEU A 613 -15.52 26.13 -0.80
C LEU A 613 -15.04 24.98 0.08
N HIS A 614 -13.90 24.39 -0.28
CA HIS A 614 -13.14 23.50 0.58
C HIS A 614 -12.21 24.33 1.45
N VAL A 615 -12.37 24.23 2.77
CA VAL A 615 -11.72 25.10 3.75
C VAL A 615 -10.64 24.34 4.50
N TYR A 616 -9.45 24.93 4.57
CA TYR A 616 -8.30 24.39 5.27
C TYR A 616 -7.83 25.39 6.31
N TRP A 617 -7.62 24.92 7.52
CA TRP A 617 -6.80 25.64 8.49
C TRP A 617 -5.34 25.37 8.17
N THR A 618 -4.53 26.42 8.12
CA THR A 618 -3.10 26.34 7.82
C THR A 618 -2.30 26.98 8.95
N ALA A 619 -1.40 26.22 9.55
CA ALA A 619 -0.46 26.68 10.55
C ALA A 619 0.61 27.61 9.95
N ALA A 620 1.36 28.31 10.79
CA ALA A 620 2.45 29.19 10.36
C ALA A 620 3.62 28.45 9.68
N ASP A 621 3.76 27.15 9.93
CA ASP A 621 4.73 26.28 9.27
C ASP A 621 4.15 25.59 8.01
N ASN A 622 2.94 25.96 7.59
CA ASN A 622 2.17 25.41 6.46
C ASN A 622 1.51 24.05 6.71
N ALA A 623 1.58 23.48 7.92
CA ALA A 623 0.81 22.28 8.23
C ALA A 623 -0.70 22.56 8.13
N GLU A 624 -1.43 21.66 7.48
CA GLU A 624 -2.86 21.83 7.23
C GLU A 624 -3.75 20.84 7.95
N VAL A 625 -4.96 21.33 8.28
CA VAL A 625 -6.10 20.51 8.67
C VAL A 625 -7.27 20.88 7.76
N TYR A 626 -7.87 19.87 7.11
CA TYR A 626 -9.08 20.07 6.33
C TYR A 626 -10.28 20.22 7.27
N LEU A 627 -10.96 21.37 7.21
CA LEU A 627 -12.08 21.70 8.09
C LEU A 627 -13.43 21.23 7.52
N GLY A 628 -13.50 21.04 6.19
CA GLY A 628 -14.70 20.58 5.49
C GLY A 628 -15.03 21.44 4.26
N ALA A 629 -16.25 21.27 3.76
CA ALA A 629 -16.76 21.98 2.60
C ALA A 629 -18.01 22.80 2.97
N ILE A 630 -18.13 24.00 2.37
CA ILE A 630 -19.29 24.87 2.45
C ILE A 630 -19.87 24.96 1.03
N THR A 631 -21.11 24.53 0.83
CA THR A 631 -21.77 24.53 -0.49
C THR A 631 -22.58 25.81 -0.71
N ASP A 632 -22.94 26.07 -1.97
CA ASP A 632 -23.85 27.14 -2.37
C ASP A 632 -23.40 28.58 -2.01
N VAL A 633 -22.09 28.83 -1.95
CA VAL A 633 -21.52 30.12 -1.53
C VAL A 633 -21.48 31.13 -2.67
N ASN A 634 -21.89 32.37 -2.40
CA ASN A 634 -21.79 33.49 -3.32
C ASN A 634 -20.62 34.43 -2.97
N ALA A 635 -20.13 35.19 -3.95
CA ALA A 635 -19.11 36.20 -3.70
C ALA A 635 -19.65 37.30 -2.76
N GLY A 636 -18.86 37.65 -1.74
CA GLY A 636 -19.21 38.60 -0.68
C GLY A 636 -19.97 38.00 0.49
N GLU A 637 -20.32 36.71 0.44
CA GLU A 637 -21.04 36.03 1.52
C GLU A 637 -20.13 35.79 2.73
N SER A 638 -20.65 36.04 3.94
CA SER A 638 -19.97 35.65 5.18
C SER A 638 -20.34 34.21 5.50
N VAL A 639 -19.34 33.37 5.69
CA VAL A 639 -19.50 31.94 5.94
C VAL A 639 -18.81 31.52 7.23
N SER A 640 -19.27 30.42 7.82
CA SER A 640 -18.75 29.86 9.07
C SER A 640 -18.59 28.34 8.94
N ILE A 641 -17.52 27.80 9.51
CA ILE A 641 -17.27 26.36 9.58
C ILE A 641 -16.63 25.99 10.93
N PRO A 642 -16.94 24.82 11.53
CA PRO A 642 -16.32 24.40 12.78
C PRO A 642 -14.78 24.35 12.68
N ALA A 643 -14.10 24.97 13.65
CA ALA A 643 -12.65 25.00 13.75
C ALA A 643 -12.22 25.18 15.21
N THR A 644 -11.32 24.34 15.70
CA THR A 644 -10.85 24.39 17.11
C THR A 644 -9.67 25.32 17.32
N GLN A 645 -9.16 25.94 16.25
CA GLN A 645 -7.94 26.74 16.26
C GLN A 645 -8.25 28.20 16.59
N THR A 646 -7.30 28.88 17.25
CA THR A 646 -7.43 30.29 17.67
C THR A 646 -6.36 31.19 17.02
N ASN A 647 -5.58 30.64 16.10
CA ASN A 647 -4.51 31.30 15.35
C ASN A 647 -4.26 30.56 14.03
N GLY A 648 -3.41 31.10 13.16
CA GLY A 648 -3.07 30.53 11.86
C GLY A 648 -3.84 31.21 10.73
N PHE A 649 -4.00 30.52 9.62
CA PHE A 649 -4.59 31.08 8.40
C PHE A 649 -5.71 30.19 7.86
N ILE A 650 -6.57 30.76 7.03
CA ILE A 650 -7.55 30.02 6.25
C ILE A 650 -7.13 30.03 4.79
N ARG A 651 -7.08 28.82 4.22
CA ARG A 651 -6.86 28.59 2.80
C ARG A 651 -8.12 27.97 2.20
N LEU A 652 -8.42 28.37 0.98
CA LEU A 652 -9.58 27.88 0.25
C LEU A 652 -9.14 27.13 -1.01
N GLN A 653 -9.97 26.18 -1.39
CA GLN A 653 -10.02 25.62 -2.73
C GLN A 653 -11.48 25.68 -3.21
N THR A 654 -11.67 26.10 -4.45
CA THR A 654 -12.99 26.34 -5.03
C THR A 654 -13.34 25.24 -6.01
N VAL A 655 -14.54 24.69 -5.88
CA VAL A 655 -15.20 23.92 -6.95
C VAL A 655 -16.35 24.77 -7.48
N ASP A 656 -16.25 25.17 -8.75
CA ASP A 656 -17.29 26.01 -9.37
C ASP A 656 -18.56 25.22 -9.71
N ALA A 657 -19.63 25.92 -10.10
CA ALA A 657 -20.90 25.29 -10.49
C ALA A 657 -20.78 24.34 -11.70
N ASN A 658 -19.70 24.43 -12.48
CA ASN A 658 -19.42 23.53 -13.59
C ASN A 658 -18.62 22.28 -13.17
N GLY A 659 -18.19 22.18 -11.91
CA GLY A 659 -17.35 21.11 -11.39
C GLY A 659 -15.85 21.28 -11.70
N ASN A 660 -15.40 22.48 -12.06
CA ASN A 660 -13.98 22.79 -12.22
C ASN A 660 -13.36 23.04 -10.85
N THR A 661 -12.21 22.42 -10.57
CA THR A 661 -11.46 22.66 -9.33
C THR A 661 -10.38 23.72 -9.55
N SER A 662 -10.37 24.76 -8.72
CA SER A 662 -9.30 25.74 -8.68
C SER A 662 -8.01 25.16 -8.10
N GLN A 663 -6.94 25.96 -8.17
CA GLN A 663 -5.78 25.76 -7.30
C GLN A 663 -6.13 26.14 -5.86
N TYR A 664 -5.12 26.18 -4.99
CA TYR A 664 -5.28 26.66 -3.61
C TYR A 664 -5.08 28.17 -3.54
N SER A 665 -5.86 28.85 -2.68
CA SER A 665 -5.70 30.28 -2.44
C SER A 665 -4.34 30.57 -1.81
N ALA A 666 -3.80 31.76 -2.09
CA ALA A 666 -2.66 32.27 -1.30
C ALA A 666 -3.08 32.45 0.16
N LEU A 667 -2.11 32.37 1.08
CA LEU A 667 -2.31 32.85 2.45
C LEU A 667 -2.33 34.38 2.42
N ASP A 668 -3.25 34.99 3.15
CA ASP A 668 -3.21 36.41 3.46
C ASP A 668 -2.46 36.59 4.79
N PRO A 669 -1.17 37.01 4.77
CA PRO A 669 -0.40 37.17 6.00
C PRO A 669 -0.86 38.37 6.84
N ASP A 670 -1.61 39.30 6.24
CA ASP A 670 -2.09 40.52 6.87
C ASP A 670 -3.54 40.38 7.38
N ALA A 671 -4.21 39.26 7.08
CA ALA A 671 -5.52 38.94 7.64
C ALA A 671 -5.41 38.86 9.18
N PRO A 672 -6.14 39.69 9.94
CA PRO A 672 -6.05 39.68 11.39
C PRO A 672 -6.64 38.37 11.93
N SER A 673 -5.79 37.39 12.23
CA SER A 673 -6.17 36.05 12.71
C SER A 673 -6.71 36.03 14.15
N GLN A 674 -6.80 37.18 14.82
CA GLN A 674 -7.24 37.27 16.22
C GLN A 674 -8.60 37.93 16.32
N VAL A 675 -9.57 37.18 16.87
CA VAL A 675 -10.84 37.74 17.34
C VAL A 675 -10.52 38.76 18.44
N PRO A 676 -10.93 40.03 18.30
CA PRO A 676 -10.75 41.02 19.37
C PRO A 676 -11.42 40.52 20.64
N ALA A 677 -10.83 40.79 21.81
CA ALA A 677 -11.48 40.48 23.08
C ALA A 677 -12.87 41.13 23.12
N ALA A 678 -13.87 40.49 23.74
CA ALA A 678 -15.16 41.14 23.94
C ALA A 678 -14.98 42.45 24.73
N PRO A 679 -15.68 43.54 24.38
CA PRO A 679 -15.60 44.77 25.17
C PRO A 679 -16.18 44.48 26.56
N SER A 680 -15.58 45.06 27.59
CA SER A 680 -16.13 44.94 28.95
C SER A 680 -17.22 45.99 29.13
N VAL A 681 -18.28 45.62 29.84
CA VAL A 681 -19.30 46.57 30.31
C VAL A 681 -19.02 46.88 31.77
N GLY A 682 -18.85 48.17 32.07
CA GLY A 682 -18.58 48.70 33.39
C GLY A 682 -19.85 49.29 34.02
N GLU A 683 -19.98 50.61 33.99
CA GLU A 683 -21.15 51.28 34.56
C GLU A 683 -22.34 51.23 33.60
N VAL A 684 -23.50 50.84 34.14
CA VAL A 684 -24.77 50.84 33.41
C VAL A 684 -25.78 51.63 34.24
N THR A 685 -26.49 52.56 33.60
CA THR A 685 -27.54 53.38 34.21
C THR A 685 -28.88 53.12 33.50
N GLU A 686 -29.88 53.97 33.73
CA GLU A 686 -31.20 53.85 33.10
C GLU A 686 -31.17 54.07 31.58
N ASP A 687 -30.23 54.87 31.06
CA ASP A 687 -30.18 55.27 29.64
C ASP A 687 -28.76 55.29 29.05
N THR A 688 -27.74 54.91 29.82
CA THR A 688 -26.34 54.85 29.36
C THR A 688 -25.63 53.56 29.77
N ALA A 689 -24.63 53.18 28.97
CA ALA A 689 -23.69 52.12 29.29
C ALA A 689 -22.26 52.58 28.94
N SER A 690 -21.31 52.32 29.82
CA SER A 690 -19.89 52.58 29.62
C SER A 690 -19.08 51.30 29.83
N GLY A 691 -17.86 51.29 29.31
CA GLY A 691 -17.03 50.11 29.37
C GLY A 691 -15.63 50.33 28.83
N THR A 692 -14.88 49.25 28.73
CA THR A 692 -13.55 49.27 28.08
C THR A 692 -13.52 48.40 26.83
N GLY A 693 -12.69 48.79 25.88
CA GLY A 693 -12.47 48.09 24.62
C GLY A 693 -11.07 48.36 24.08
N THR A 694 -10.79 47.81 22.91
CA THR A 694 -9.56 48.09 22.16
C THR A 694 -9.59 49.54 21.67
N PRO A 695 -8.60 50.40 22.02
CA PRO A 695 -8.56 51.78 21.54
C PRO A 695 -8.70 51.90 20.02
N GLY A 696 -9.59 52.77 19.55
CA GLY A 696 -9.89 52.98 18.12
C GLY A 696 -10.81 51.92 17.48
N ALA A 697 -11.30 50.94 18.25
CA ALA A 697 -12.35 50.03 17.79
C ALA A 697 -13.71 50.73 17.72
N ASN A 698 -14.64 50.21 16.92
CA ASN A 698 -16.05 50.62 17.02
C ASN A 698 -16.83 49.63 17.89
N VAL A 699 -17.35 50.10 19.00
CA VAL A 699 -18.30 49.36 19.83
C VAL A 699 -19.71 49.51 19.25
N VAL A 700 -20.38 48.38 19.04
CA VAL A 700 -21.74 48.30 18.50
C VAL A 700 -22.64 47.67 19.57
N VAL A 701 -23.75 48.33 19.88
CA VAL A 701 -24.76 47.87 20.84
C VAL A 701 -26.02 47.46 20.10
N ARG A 702 -26.52 46.26 20.38
CA ARG A 702 -27.72 45.68 19.77
C ARG A 702 -28.77 45.36 20.83
N ASP A 703 -30.04 45.49 20.46
CA ASP A 703 -31.17 45.13 21.31
C ASP A 703 -31.49 43.62 21.25
N GLU A 704 -32.54 43.19 21.96
CA GLU A 704 -32.97 41.78 21.99
C GLU A 704 -33.47 41.24 20.64
N SER A 705 -33.74 42.11 19.66
CA SER A 705 -34.10 41.73 18.28
C SER A 705 -32.89 41.72 17.33
N ASP A 706 -31.68 41.88 17.87
CA ASP A 706 -30.41 41.98 17.13
C ASP A 706 -30.30 43.24 16.24
N GLU A 707 -31.13 44.25 16.49
CA GLU A 707 -31.08 45.53 15.78
C GLU A 707 -30.02 46.45 16.42
N GLU A 708 -29.19 47.09 15.59
CA GLU A 708 -28.18 48.04 16.05
C GLU A 708 -28.86 49.32 16.57
N VAL A 709 -28.70 49.59 17.87
CA VAL A 709 -29.30 50.76 18.54
C VAL A 709 -28.29 51.86 18.82
N ALA A 710 -26.99 51.54 18.89
CA ALA A 710 -25.92 52.51 19.04
C ALA A 710 -24.59 51.96 18.50
N SER A 711 -23.72 52.87 18.03
CA SER A 711 -22.33 52.57 17.68
C SER A 711 -21.44 53.74 18.10
N VAL A 712 -20.31 53.46 18.76
CA VAL A 712 -19.35 54.47 19.25
C VAL A 712 -17.91 54.00 19.07
N GLU A 713 -17.01 54.92 18.75
CA GLU A 713 -15.56 54.63 18.71
C GLU A 713 -15.00 54.59 20.15
N VAL A 714 -14.19 53.57 20.45
CA VAL A 714 -13.47 53.45 21.71
C VAL A 714 -12.35 54.49 21.74
N ALA A 715 -12.35 55.32 22.78
CA ALA A 715 -11.38 56.41 22.92
C ALA A 715 -9.94 55.88 23.07
N PRO A 716 -8.90 56.73 22.85
CA PRO A 716 -7.49 56.32 22.96
C PRO A 716 -7.08 55.77 24.34
N ASN A 717 -7.84 56.11 25.40
CA ASN A 717 -7.64 55.58 26.75
C ASN A 717 -8.29 54.20 26.96
N GLY A 718 -8.96 53.65 25.95
CA GLY A 718 -9.63 52.35 25.99
C GLY A 718 -11.07 52.40 26.51
N GLU A 719 -11.64 53.56 26.79
CA GLU A 719 -13.00 53.70 27.30
C GLU A 719 -14.00 53.99 26.18
N TRP A 720 -15.23 53.52 26.35
CA TRP A 720 -16.37 53.84 25.48
C TRP A 720 -17.60 54.15 26.33
N THR A 721 -18.53 54.93 25.78
CA THR A 721 -19.81 55.24 26.42
C THR A 721 -20.87 55.46 25.36
N VAL A 722 -22.02 54.83 25.53
CA VAL A 722 -23.22 55.06 24.72
C VAL A 722 -24.34 55.62 25.59
N SER A 723 -25.22 56.42 25.00
CA SER A 723 -26.39 57.01 25.65
C SER A 723 -27.63 56.88 24.77
N GLY A 724 -28.81 57.04 25.35
CA GLY A 724 -30.09 56.90 24.66
C GLY A 724 -30.64 55.47 24.63
N LEU A 725 -30.16 54.61 25.53
CA LEU A 725 -30.71 53.27 25.72
C LEU A 725 -32.07 53.35 26.46
N GLN A 726 -32.92 52.36 26.24
CA GLN A 726 -34.16 52.20 27.01
C GLN A 726 -33.82 51.59 28.38
N CYS A 727 -34.43 52.06 29.45
CA CYS A 727 -34.32 51.47 30.79
C CYS A 727 -34.95 50.05 30.83
N GLU A 728 -34.51 49.23 31.79
CA GLU A 728 -34.97 47.84 31.99
C GLU A 728 -34.89 46.94 30.73
N THR A 729 -33.99 47.25 29.79
CA THR A 729 -33.89 46.55 28.50
C THR A 729 -32.57 45.79 28.40
N GLY A 730 -32.61 44.56 27.89
CA GLY A 730 -31.43 43.75 27.60
C GLY A 730 -30.74 44.19 26.32
N TYR A 731 -29.41 44.24 26.35
CA TYR A 731 -28.56 44.59 25.21
C TYR A 731 -27.36 43.65 25.13
N THR A 732 -26.82 43.51 23.92
CA THR A 732 -25.50 42.93 23.69
C THR A 732 -24.55 44.00 23.15
N VAL A 733 -23.28 43.87 23.48
CA VAL A 733 -22.23 44.76 22.97
C VAL A 733 -21.10 43.95 22.36
N THR A 734 -20.67 44.35 21.16
CA THR A 734 -19.49 43.84 20.45
C THR A 734 -18.56 44.99 20.13
N GLN A 735 -17.29 44.70 19.87
CA GLN A 735 -16.38 45.67 19.27
C GLN A 735 -15.85 45.17 17.93
N VAL A 736 -15.71 46.08 16.97
CA VAL A 736 -15.19 45.82 15.65
C VAL A 736 -13.80 46.44 15.53
N VAL A 737 -12.78 45.60 15.32
CA VAL A 737 -11.40 46.02 15.08
C VAL A 737 -10.99 45.55 13.69
N GLY A 738 -10.64 46.48 12.80
CA GLY A 738 -10.19 46.13 11.45
C GLY A 738 -11.23 45.32 10.64
N GLY A 739 -12.53 45.53 10.88
CA GLY A 739 -13.61 44.80 10.22
C GLY A 739 -14.02 43.47 10.89
N ILE A 740 -13.31 43.06 11.95
CA ILE A 740 -13.60 41.81 12.69
C ILE A 740 -14.33 42.13 13.99
N SER A 741 -15.49 41.51 14.20
CA SER A 741 -16.27 41.63 15.44
C SER A 741 -15.72 40.72 16.54
N SER A 742 -15.70 41.20 17.77
CA SER A 742 -15.44 40.39 18.97
C SER A 742 -16.60 39.45 19.30
N GLY A 743 -16.41 38.59 20.31
CA GLY A 743 -17.53 38.00 21.04
C GLY A 743 -18.41 39.05 21.74
N GLU A 744 -19.63 38.65 22.10
CA GLU A 744 -20.64 39.52 22.73
C GLU A 744 -20.49 39.58 24.26
N THR A 745 -20.74 40.75 24.82
CA THR A 745 -21.00 40.94 26.25
C THR A 745 -22.45 41.40 26.44
N ALA A 746 -23.25 40.64 27.21
CA ALA A 746 -24.62 41.03 27.52
C ALA A 746 -24.67 41.98 28.74
N PHE A 747 -25.59 42.94 28.71
CA PHE A 747 -25.91 43.80 29.86
C PHE A 747 -27.40 44.20 29.86
N THR A 748 -27.88 44.73 30.99
CA THR A 748 -29.26 45.22 31.14
C THR A 748 -29.23 46.59 31.79
N THR A 749 -29.93 47.56 31.20
CA THR A 749 -30.06 48.91 31.75
C THR A 749 -30.84 48.92 33.06
N ALA A 750 -30.56 49.91 33.92
CA ALA A 750 -31.18 50.03 35.23
C ALA A 750 -32.68 50.37 35.11
N THR A 751 -33.41 50.21 36.23
CA THR A 751 -34.81 50.61 36.39
C THR A 751 -35.00 52.09 36.06
N CYS A 752 -36.03 52.44 35.31
CA CYS A 752 -36.32 53.83 34.96
C CYS A 752 -36.49 54.66 36.25
N GLY A 753 -35.67 55.70 36.40
CA GLY A 753 -35.73 56.65 37.49
C GLY A 753 -37.12 57.28 37.54
N SER A 754 -37.85 57.06 38.62
CA SER A 754 -39.12 57.73 38.86
C SER A 754 -38.84 59.22 39.06
N ASN A 755 -39.19 60.05 38.07
CA ASN A 755 -39.30 61.49 38.24
C ASN A 755 -40.19 61.83 39.44
N ALA A 756 -39.62 62.33 40.54
CA ALA A 756 -40.36 63.07 41.55
C ALA A 756 -39.44 64.05 42.30
N GLY A 757 -39.65 65.35 42.07
CA GLY A 757 -39.50 66.36 43.12
C GLY A 757 -40.87 66.97 43.44
N PRO A 758 -40.98 67.97 44.34
CA PRO A 758 -40.38 68.14 45.66
C PRO A 758 -41.47 68.14 46.78
N GLY A 759 -41.08 68.06 48.06
CA GLY A 759 -41.88 68.64 49.16
C GLY A 759 -42.32 67.73 50.32
N ASP A 760 -41.56 67.84 51.41
CA ASP A 760 -42.00 68.28 52.75
C ASP A 760 -42.75 67.37 53.75
N ASN A 761 -42.24 67.49 54.99
CA ASN A 761 -42.75 67.18 56.34
C ASN A 761 -42.89 65.74 56.87
N GLY A 762 -42.23 65.52 58.02
CA GLY A 762 -42.86 64.82 59.15
C GLY A 762 -41.98 63.87 59.97
N ASP A 763 -41.27 64.44 60.93
CA ASP A 763 -41.05 64.00 62.33
C ASP A 763 -40.74 62.53 62.67
N GLY A 764 -39.69 62.31 63.48
CA GLY A 764 -39.63 61.12 64.34
C GLY A 764 -38.25 60.66 64.82
N ASN A 765 -37.68 61.40 65.76
CA ASN A 765 -36.84 60.98 66.91
C ASN A 765 -36.17 59.58 66.91
N GLY A 766 -34.85 59.55 67.16
CA GLY A 766 -34.12 58.34 67.53
C GLY A 766 -32.66 58.63 67.86
N ASP A 767 -32.38 58.76 69.15
CA ASP A 767 -31.10 59.09 69.80
C ASP A 767 -29.92 58.19 69.41
N GLY A 768 -28.69 58.69 69.57
CA GLY A 768 -27.49 57.86 69.52
C GLY A 768 -26.19 58.65 69.46
N ASP A 769 -25.73 59.08 70.64
CA ASP A 769 -24.47 59.78 70.93
C ASP A 769 -23.20 59.18 70.30
N GLY A 770 -22.19 60.02 70.08
CA GLY A 770 -20.80 59.54 70.03
C GLY A 770 -19.80 60.40 69.27
N ASP A 771 -19.42 61.54 69.87
CA ASP A 771 -18.11 62.21 69.89
C ASP A 771 -16.92 61.50 69.18
N GLY A 772 -15.96 62.16 68.55
CA GLY A 772 -15.58 63.57 68.49
C GLY A 772 -14.35 63.72 67.57
N ASN A 773 -14.24 64.87 66.90
CA ASN A 773 -13.25 65.92 67.16
C ASN A 773 -11.79 65.52 66.83
N GLY A 774 -11.26 65.98 65.69
CA GLY A 774 -10.36 67.16 65.63
C GLY A 774 -8.98 66.67 65.13
N SER A 775 -8.09 67.42 64.50
CA SER A 775 -7.97 68.84 64.20
C SER A 775 -6.68 69.01 63.37
N ASP A 776 -6.67 70.00 62.49
CA ASP A 776 -5.56 70.88 62.10
C ASP A 776 -4.20 70.34 61.58
N ALA A 777 -3.92 70.80 60.34
CA ALA A 777 -2.82 71.68 59.92
C ALA A 777 -1.38 71.45 60.39
N GLY A 778 -0.43 71.51 59.44
CA GLY A 778 0.98 71.82 59.75
C GLY A 778 2.01 71.49 58.67
N ASP A 779 2.24 72.48 57.82
CA ASP A 779 3.49 72.99 57.21
C ASP A 779 4.85 72.23 57.23
N ASP A 780 5.59 72.46 56.13
CA ASP A 780 7.03 72.36 55.82
C ASP A 780 8.01 71.63 56.76
N GLN A 781 8.89 70.79 56.18
CA GLN A 781 10.35 71.02 56.18
C GLN A 781 11.15 70.02 55.32
N LYS A 782 12.16 70.63 54.70
CA LYS A 782 13.26 70.15 53.85
C LYS A 782 14.30 69.34 54.64
N LEU A 783 14.90 68.32 54.02
CA LEU A 783 16.24 67.85 54.38
C LEU A 783 16.95 67.22 53.16
N ASP A 784 18.18 67.66 52.98
CA ASP A 784 19.14 67.43 51.90
C ASP A 784 20.28 66.58 52.49
N ALA A 785 20.92 65.69 51.71
CA ALA A 785 22.33 65.32 51.89
C ALA A 785 22.90 64.34 50.83
N THR A 786 23.93 64.83 50.14
CA THR A 786 25.22 64.14 49.75
C THR A 786 25.17 63.03 48.68
N GLY A 787 26.11 62.87 47.74
CA GLY A 787 27.41 63.48 47.44
C GLY A 787 28.19 62.58 46.44
N MET A 788 28.86 63.19 45.46
CA MET A 788 29.66 62.60 44.34
C MET A 788 30.98 61.90 44.81
N PRO A 789 32.02 61.49 43.99
CA PRO A 789 32.29 61.68 42.53
C PRO A 789 33.15 60.63 41.75
N GLY A 790 33.28 60.87 40.42
CA GLY A 790 34.48 60.61 39.59
C GLY A 790 34.35 59.49 38.54
N GLY A 791 34.72 59.59 37.26
CA GLY A 791 35.33 60.65 36.45
C GLY A 791 36.11 60.05 35.26
N ILE A 792 35.94 60.67 34.07
CA ILE A 792 36.93 60.95 33.00
C ILE A 792 37.31 59.87 31.93
N LEU A 793 37.37 60.39 30.67
CA LEU A 793 38.01 59.97 29.39
C LEU A 793 37.17 59.11 28.44
N GLY A 794 36.93 59.44 27.17
CA GLY A 794 37.39 60.55 26.31
C GLY A 794 37.73 60.07 24.88
N GLY A 795 37.32 60.80 23.84
CA GLY A 795 37.79 60.72 22.43
C GLY A 795 36.83 59.99 21.48
N VAL A 796 36.07 60.60 20.56
CA VAL A 796 36.33 61.52 19.42
C VAL A 796 36.98 60.85 18.19
N ILE A 797 36.45 61.23 17.01
CA ILE A 797 36.86 61.05 15.59
C ILE A 797 35.87 60.12 14.84
N ALA A 798 34.92 60.57 14.01
CA ALA A 798 34.87 61.52 12.87
C ALA A 798 35.50 60.99 11.55
N GLY A 799 34.70 61.03 10.46
CA GLY A 799 35.16 61.03 9.06
C GLY A 799 34.84 59.74 8.28
N ILE A 800 33.86 59.64 7.37
CA ILE A 800 33.54 60.33 6.10
C ILE A 800 33.99 59.53 4.85
N LEU A 801 32.98 59.28 3.98
CA LEU A 801 32.93 59.15 2.51
C LEU A 801 33.84 58.18 1.71
N ALA A 802 33.12 57.39 0.88
CA ALA A 802 33.20 57.25 -0.58
C ALA A 802 34.45 56.61 -1.23
N LEU A 803 34.25 55.67 -2.16
CA LEU A 803 34.01 55.92 -3.61
C LEU A 803 34.27 54.63 -4.44
N MET A 804 33.30 54.31 -5.31
CA MET A 804 33.39 53.76 -6.68
C MET A 804 34.31 52.56 -7.08
N ALA A 805 33.61 51.55 -7.60
CA ALA A 805 33.65 51.04 -9.00
C ALA A 805 34.76 50.11 -9.53
N ALA A 806 34.24 49.13 -10.29
CA ALA A 806 34.72 48.60 -11.59
C ALA A 806 35.67 47.38 -11.64
N GLY A 807 35.33 46.47 -12.57
CA GLY A 807 36.18 45.42 -13.14
C GLY A 807 35.51 44.04 -13.13
N ALA A 808 34.55 43.71 -14.00
CA ALA A 808 34.67 43.36 -15.43
C ALA A 808 35.55 42.12 -15.75
N ALA A 809 34.86 41.02 -16.08
CA ALA A 809 35.08 40.07 -17.19
C ALA A 809 36.50 39.61 -17.60
N PHE A 810 36.72 38.28 -17.59
CA PHE A 810 37.40 37.51 -18.66
C PHE A 810 37.13 35.99 -18.44
N VAL A 811 36.31 35.30 -19.24
CA VAL A 811 36.56 34.66 -20.56
C VAL A 811 37.18 33.24 -20.48
N ALA A 812 36.32 32.29 -20.88
CA ALA A 812 36.51 31.19 -21.83
C ALA A 812 37.42 29.98 -21.54
N SER A 813 36.75 28.83 -21.61
CA SER A 813 37.05 27.66 -22.45
C SER A 813 38.40 26.96 -22.32
N ARG A 814 38.35 25.65 -22.03
CA ARG A 814 38.98 24.66 -22.91
C ARG A 814 38.45 23.24 -22.67
N ASN A 815 37.99 22.65 -23.77
CA ASN A 815 37.83 21.21 -24.03
C ASN A 815 39.07 20.41 -23.61
N VAL A 816 38.90 19.11 -23.33
CA VAL A 816 39.48 18.02 -24.13
C VAL A 816 38.92 16.67 -23.67
N ALA A 817 38.38 15.95 -24.65
CA ALA A 817 37.99 14.54 -24.60
C ALA A 817 39.16 13.61 -24.26
N ARG A 818 38.87 12.44 -23.68
CA ARG A 818 39.65 11.22 -23.93
C ARG A 818 38.80 9.97 -23.68
N ASN A 819 38.51 9.28 -24.78
CA ASN A 819 38.16 7.86 -24.80
C ASN A 819 39.32 7.03 -24.23
N ILE A 820 38.97 6.05 -23.40
CA ILE A 820 39.37 4.64 -23.54
C ILE A 820 38.09 3.83 -23.36
#